data_AF-A0A971B4V2-F1
#
_entry.id   AF-A0A971B4V2-F1
#
_cell.length_a   1.000
_cell.length_b   1.000
_cell.length_c   1.000
_cell.angle_alpha   90.00
_cell.angle_beta   90.00
_cell.angle_gamma   90.00
#
_symmetry.space_group_name_H-M   'P 1'
#
loop_
_entity.id
_entity.type
_entity.pdbx_description
1 polymer ?
#
loop_
_entity_poly.entity_id
_entity_poly.type
_entity_poly.pdbx_seq_one_letter_code
_entity_poly.pdbx_strand_id
1 'polypeptide(L)'
;MPSHSHRALRVEPLEDRRLLAVIAVDSLADGPVNLTDGNMTLRDALALAADAAYPGADEIIFADSLGLDTSPGEIELLNGELLIDSDVTITGPGASNLAIDADADDDGTGESRVFYVNAGVAATLHGVAVTHGNTTSRGGGICNEGGVLTVTASHIANNYGKYGGGIHNSGTLNVVNSTISGNSGTSGGGIRNWSGTTTVTNSTIANNRVLGLGGGVVNSATLAIANSTISGNSSASDGGGIWNDPGTATVTNARIFGNTANVSGGGVFSSAGTMSFANTAISGNQAYAGGGVYCYSSTMELTNSTIAANVAGVRGGGVYSQAATMTLANSIAALNSAPNSPDVDGAIGGSYNLLGDGTGMTGMTDGTDGNQVGTSAAPIDPAFVRDPSSGADAIWGTADDDYGDVHLLPASLAIDAGHNSLAVAALGPEDFGEILIDHNDVDITALTQAEMQAAKDSLHIGYAHTSHGSQVTTGMTGLVAFANGGGKGLALPANFFTYNNGGSGGALDLHDYCCAGDVGYYPQWVNETRDYLDNPANADVNVMMWSWCGQVDDKWAAGTLDSQYIEPMTQLELDYPNVHFVYMTGHVDHWDDADNKAANQHIRDYCADNDKILYDFADIESYDPDGAFYEFPHDNCDYYASASGAKLGNWATAWQATHTQGVDWYSCSSAHSEPLNANQKAYAAWALFSEIAALPDLPPMTDLDGNARVVDGDLDEVATVDMGAYEFHGLSEITLTGTENADTISIEIGATQFVVTLNGDATSYN
;
A
#
# COMPACT_ATOMS: atom_id res chain seq x y z
N MET A 1 -35.36 -66.37 0.10
CA MET A 1 -34.30 -65.54 0.69
C MET A 1 -32.96 -66.09 0.21
N PRO A 2 -31.97 -65.26 -0.18
CA PRO A 2 -31.85 -63.83 0.09
C PRO A 2 -32.05 -62.93 -1.15
N SER A 3 -32.45 -61.71 -0.85
CA SER A 3 -32.64 -60.56 -1.73
C SER A 3 -31.29 -59.92 -2.07
N HIS A 4 -31.01 -59.69 -3.35
CA HIS A 4 -29.95 -58.76 -3.75
C HIS A 4 -30.49 -57.34 -3.58
N SER A 5 -29.95 -56.62 -2.59
CA SER A 5 -30.20 -55.20 -2.40
C SER A 5 -29.57 -54.42 -3.55
N HIS A 6 -30.37 -53.65 -4.27
CA HIS A 6 -29.86 -52.54 -5.07
C HIS A 6 -29.16 -51.57 -4.12
N ARG A 7 -27.82 -51.44 -4.23
CA ARG A 7 -27.14 -50.26 -3.71
C ARG A 7 -27.59 -49.10 -4.59
N ALA A 8 -28.46 -48.24 -4.05
CA ALA A 8 -28.67 -46.91 -4.59
C ALA A 8 -27.32 -46.18 -4.55
N LEU A 9 -26.87 -45.65 -5.68
CA LEU A 9 -25.86 -44.59 -5.66
C LEU A 9 -26.44 -43.45 -4.81
N ARG A 10 -25.81 -43.16 -3.68
CA ARG A 10 -25.92 -41.83 -3.10
C ARG A 10 -25.22 -40.90 -4.07
N VAL A 11 -26.01 -40.09 -4.76
CA VAL A 11 -25.54 -38.80 -5.25
C VAL A 11 -25.41 -37.97 -3.97
N GLU A 12 -24.19 -37.83 -3.47
CA GLU A 12 -23.88 -36.71 -2.58
C GLU A 12 -24.06 -35.46 -3.46
N PRO A 13 -24.81 -34.43 -3.03
CA PRO A 13 -24.80 -33.16 -3.73
C PRO A 13 -23.33 -32.71 -3.76
N LEU A 14 -22.81 -32.39 -4.95
CA LEU A 14 -21.68 -31.49 -5.03
C LEU A 14 -22.09 -30.25 -4.23
N GLU A 15 -21.25 -29.86 -3.28
CA GLU A 15 -21.45 -28.66 -2.49
C GLU A 15 -21.76 -27.52 -3.47
N ASP A 16 -22.86 -26.79 -3.24
CA ASP A 16 -23.21 -25.59 -4.00
C ASP A 16 -22.15 -24.50 -3.68
N ARG A 17 -20.94 -24.69 -4.18
CA ARG A 17 -19.91 -23.65 -4.26
C ARG A 17 -20.06 -23.03 -5.63
N ARG A 18 -20.75 -21.90 -5.67
CA ARG A 18 -20.79 -21.03 -6.85
C ARG A 18 -19.37 -20.46 -7.05
N LEU A 19 -18.94 -20.34 -8.31
CA LEU A 19 -17.83 -19.48 -8.69
C LEU A 19 -18.07 -18.07 -8.11
N LEU A 20 -17.00 -17.34 -7.77
CA LEU A 20 -17.05 -15.92 -7.35
C LEU A 20 -18.06 -15.16 -8.23
N ALA A 21 -19.08 -14.53 -7.64
CA ALA A 21 -20.03 -13.76 -8.43
C ALA A 21 -19.59 -12.31 -8.50
N VAL A 22 -19.34 -11.83 -9.72
CA VAL A 22 -19.20 -10.40 -9.99
C VAL A 22 -20.59 -9.78 -10.16
N ILE A 23 -20.91 -8.82 -9.31
CA ILE A 23 -22.17 -8.07 -9.30
C ILE A 23 -21.87 -6.64 -9.75
N ALA A 24 -22.36 -6.26 -10.93
CA ALA A 24 -22.15 -4.91 -11.47
C ALA A 24 -23.27 -3.96 -11.03
N VAL A 25 -22.90 -2.89 -10.31
CA VAL A 25 -23.76 -1.75 -10.01
C VAL A 25 -23.89 -0.89 -11.27
N ASP A 26 -25.12 -0.67 -11.74
CA ASP A 26 -25.42 0.11 -12.95
C ASP A 26 -26.24 1.39 -12.64
N SER A 27 -26.44 1.69 -11.36
CA SER A 27 -27.15 2.88 -10.90
C SER A 27 -26.49 3.49 -9.66
N LEU A 28 -26.28 4.81 -9.67
CA LEU A 28 -25.83 5.57 -8.50
C LEU A 28 -26.95 5.89 -7.50
N ALA A 29 -28.20 5.52 -7.80
CA ALA A 29 -29.31 5.79 -6.90
C ALA A 29 -29.21 4.92 -5.63
N ASP A 30 -29.62 5.46 -4.48
CA ASP A 30 -29.89 4.65 -3.29
C ASP A 30 -31.41 4.46 -3.10
N GLY A 31 -31.90 3.30 -3.55
CA GLY A 31 -33.29 2.87 -3.34
C GLY A 31 -33.40 1.79 -2.28
N PRO A 32 -34.62 1.52 -1.75
CA PRO A 32 -34.85 0.29 -1.01
C PRO A 32 -34.59 -0.92 -1.92
N VAL A 33 -34.03 -2.01 -1.36
CA VAL A 33 -33.67 -3.21 -2.11
C VAL A 33 -34.81 -3.70 -3.00
N ASN A 34 -34.56 -3.76 -4.31
CA ASN A 34 -35.47 -4.21 -5.35
C ASN A 34 -34.73 -4.85 -6.54
N LEU A 35 -34.35 -6.12 -6.37
CA LEU A 35 -33.64 -6.94 -7.37
C LEU A 35 -34.45 -7.25 -8.67
N THR A 36 -35.58 -6.57 -8.92
CA THR A 36 -36.50 -6.89 -10.03
C THR A 36 -36.84 -5.72 -10.95
N ASP A 37 -36.44 -4.49 -10.63
CA ASP A 37 -36.73 -3.33 -11.49
C ASP A 37 -35.71 -3.11 -12.63
N GLY A 38 -34.64 -3.91 -12.64
CA GLY A 38 -33.61 -3.85 -13.67
C GLY A 38 -32.61 -2.71 -13.47
N ASN A 39 -32.58 -2.09 -12.29
CA ASN A 39 -31.49 -1.24 -11.85
C ASN A 39 -30.77 -1.96 -10.68
N MET A 40 -29.47 -2.13 -10.78
CA MET A 40 -28.63 -2.66 -9.71
C MET A 40 -27.97 -1.50 -8.97
N THR A 41 -28.52 -1.11 -7.83
CA THR A 41 -27.87 -0.16 -6.90
C THR A 41 -26.80 -0.85 -6.06
N LEU A 42 -25.92 -0.09 -5.39
CA LEU A 42 -24.98 -0.67 -4.43
C LEU A 42 -25.70 -1.41 -3.29
N ARG A 43 -26.85 -0.90 -2.84
CA ARG A 43 -27.65 -1.55 -1.80
C ARG A 43 -28.26 -2.87 -2.29
N ASP A 44 -28.68 -2.93 -3.55
CA ASP A 44 -29.13 -4.17 -4.18
C ASP A 44 -27.99 -5.18 -4.30
N ALA A 45 -26.80 -4.73 -4.72
CA ALA A 45 -25.64 -5.58 -4.87
C ALA A 45 -25.22 -6.21 -3.53
N LEU A 46 -25.18 -5.42 -2.46
CA LEU A 46 -24.90 -5.92 -1.10
C LEU A 46 -25.97 -6.91 -0.61
N ALA A 47 -27.25 -6.63 -0.89
CA ALA A 47 -28.33 -7.54 -0.52
C ALA A 47 -28.29 -8.86 -1.30
N LEU A 48 -27.83 -8.81 -2.56
CA LEU A 48 -27.62 -10.00 -3.38
C LEU A 48 -26.42 -10.82 -2.91
N ALA A 49 -25.32 -10.17 -2.54
CA ALA A 49 -24.14 -10.82 -1.97
C ALA A 49 -24.43 -11.50 -0.63
N ALA A 50 -25.34 -10.94 0.16
CA ALA A 50 -25.78 -11.50 1.44
C ALA A 50 -26.81 -12.64 1.31
N ASP A 51 -27.18 -13.07 0.10
CA ASP A 51 -28.16 -14.15 -0.08
C ASP A 51 -27.59 -15.50 0.40
N ALA A 52 -28.11 -15.98 1.53
CA ALA A 52 -27.71 -17.26 2.14
C ALA A 52 -27.91 -18.50 1.24
N ALA A 53 -28.64 -18.37 0.13
CA ALA A 53 -28.72 -19.42 -0.88
C ALA A 53 -27.41 -19.58 -1.68
N TYR A 54 -26.53 -18.58 -1.67
CA TYR A 54 -25.28 -18.53 -2.43
C TYR A 54 -24.11 -18.14 -1.52
N PRO A 55 -23.64 -19.04 -0.63
CA PRO A 55 -22.53 -18.75 0.25
C PRO A 55 -21.20 -18.67 -0.53
N GLY A 56 -20.42 -17.62 -0.28
CA GLY A 56 -19.12 -17.37 -0.91
C GLY A 56 -18.75 -15.89 -0.76
N ALA A 57 -17.51 -15.55 -1.07
CA ALA A 57 -17.13 -14.15 -1.27
C ALA A 57 -17.60 -13.71 -2.66
N ASP A 58 -18.22 -12.54 -2.74
CA ASP A 58 -18.65 -11.93 -3.99
C ASP A 58 -17.85 -10.65 -4.26
N GLU A 59 -17.78 -10.25 -5.53
CA GLU A 59 -17.19 -8.98 -5.94
C GLU A 59 -18.29 -8.05 -6.44
N ILE A 60 -18.27 -6.80 -5.99
CA ILE A 60 -19.13 -5.72 -6.43
C ILE A 60 -18.28 -4.74 -7.21
N ILE A 61 -18.62 -4.52 -8.48
CA ILE A 61 -17.96 -3.56 -9.37
C ILE A 61 -18.97 -2.51 -9.85
N PHE A 62 -18.48 -1.43 -10.45
CA PHE A 62 -19.32 -0.38 -11.04
C PHE A 62 -19.27 -0.45 -12.57
N ALA A 63 -20.42 -0.49 -13.22
CA ALA A 63 -20.52 -0.65 -14.66
C ALA A 63 -20.05 0.60 -15.43
N ASP A 64 -19.32 0.41 -16.53
CA ASP A 64 -18.87 1.47 -17.44
C ASP A 64 -19.98 2.41 -17.91
N SER A 65 -21.22 1.92 -17.96
CA SER A 65 -22.40 2.72 -18.32
C SER A 65 -22.63 3.91 -17.39
N LEU A 66 -22.01 3.92 -16.21
CA LEU A 66 -22.02 5.04 -15.27
C LEU A 66 -21.06 6.17 -15.67
N GLY A 67 -20.05 5.90 -16.49
CA GLY A 67 -19.12 6.90 -17.02
C GLY A 67 -18.18 7.54 -15.99
N LEU A 68 -17.92 6.85 -14.88
CA LEU A 68 -17.21 7.37 -13.70
C LEU A 68 -15.75 7.76 -13.98
N ASP A 69 -15.11 7.16 -14.99
CA ASP A 69 -13.73 7.50 -15.39
C ASP A 69 -13.59 8.89 -16.02
N THR A 70 -14.71 9.47 -16.48
CA THR A 70 -14.71 10.78 -17.16
C THR A 70 -15.44 11.87 -16.38
N SER A 71 -16.28 11.48 -15.43
CA SER A 71 -17.04 12.39 -14.58
C SER A 71 -17.25 11.69 -13.24
N PRO A 72 -16.67 12.20 -12.14
CA PRO A 72 -16.93 11.68 -10.82
C PRO A 72 -18.42 11.60 -10.53
N GLY A 73 -18.82 10.51 -9.86
CA GLY A 73 -20.19 10.26 -9.44
C GLY A 73 -20.31 10.10 -7.93
N GLU A 74 -21.54 10.18 -7.46
CA GLU A 74 -21.87 10.12 -6.05
C GLU A 74 -23.10 9.23 -5.83
N ILE A 75 -23.04 8.41 -4.78
CA ILE A 75 -24.16 7.62 -4.26
C ILE A 75 -24.63 8.27 -2.97
N GLU A 76 -25.69 9.05 -3.05
CA GLU A 76 -26.35 9.68 -1.89
C GLU A 76 -27.19 8.65 -1.13
N LEU A 77 -26.87 8.36 0.13
CA LEU A 77 -27.55 7.35 0.95
C LEU A 77 -28.88 7.84 1.53
N LEU A 78 -29.95 7.67 0.76
CA LEU A 78 -31.32 8.01 1.14
C LEU A 78 -32.01 7.02 2.10
N ASN A 79 -31.47 5.79 2.24
CA ASN A 79 -32.08 4.71 3.01
C ASN A 79 -31.24 4.27 4.21
N GLY A 80 -30.31 5.12 4.64
CA GLY A 80 -29.43 4.90 5.79
C GLY A 80 -28.21 4.04 5.46
N GLU A 81 -27.59 3.48 6.50
CA GLU A 81 -26.32 2.75 6.37
C GLU A 81 -26.39 1.55 5.42
N LEU A 82 -25.26 1.27 4.76
CA LEU A 82 -25.02 0.06 3.98
C LEU A 82 -24.47 -1.04 4.90
N LEU A 83 -25.18 -2.17 4.96
CA LEU A 83 -24.79 -3.32 5.77
C LEU A 83 -23.94 -4.28 4.94
N ILE A 84 -22.81 -4.71 5.51
CA ILE A 84 -21.98 -5.78 4.96
C ILE A 84 -22.11 -7.01 5.88
N ASP A 85 -22.94 -7.96 5.43
CA ASP A 85 -23.38 -9.14 6.20
C ASP A 85 -22.79 -10.47 5.67
N SER A 86 -22.01 -10.40 4.59
CA SER A 86 -21.30 -11.51 3.94
C SER A 86 -19.91 -11.06 3.50
N ASP A 87 -19.07 -12.02 3.12
CA ASP A 87 -17.76 -11.73 2.57
C ASP A 87 -17.91 -11.02 1.22
N VAL A 88 -17.28 -9.87 1.03
CA VAL A 88 -17.44 -9.07 -0.18
C VAL A 88 -16.21 -8.20 -0.48
N THR A 89 -15.87 -8.08 -1.76
CA THR A 89 -14.97 -7.05 -2.27
C THR A 89 -15.78 -6.01 -3.02
N ILE A 90 -15.61 -4.73 -2.70
CA ILE A 90 -16.21 -3.61 -3.43
C ILE A 90 -15.09 -2.87 -4.15
N THR A 91 -15.04 -3.00 -5.48
CA THR A 91 -14.02 -2.41 -6.35
C THR A 91 -14.60 -1.19 -7.04
N GLY A 92 -14.25 0.00 -6.53
CA GLY A 92 -14.61 1.30 -7.09
C GLY A 92 -13.65 1.76 -8.19
N PRO A 93 -14.06 2.75 -9.01
CA PRO A 93 -13.26 3.30 -10.12
C PRO A 93 -12.14 4.26 -9.67
N GLY A 94 -11.85 4.33 -8.37
CA GLY A 94 -10.91 5.25 -7.74
C GLY A 94 -11.60 6.26 -6.82
N ALA A 95 -10.95 6.59 -5.70
CA ALA A 95 -11.53 7.43 -4.64
C ALA A 95 -11.87 8.87 -5.07
N SER A 96 -11.28 9.36 -6.17
CA SER A 96 -11.64 10.67 -6.76
C SER A 96 -12.82 10.59 -7.73
N ASN A 97 -13.20 9.38 -8.14
CA ASN A 97 -14.21 9.13 -9.18
C ASN A 97 -15.55 8.68 -8.60
N LEU A 98 -15.57 8.09 -7.39
CA LEU A 98 -16.81 7.66 -6.74
C LEU A 98 -16.84 8.00 -5.26
N ALA A 99 -17.80 8.83 -4.87
CA ALA A 99 -18.18 9.07 -3.48
C ALA A 99 -19.41 8.25 -3.08
N ILE A 100 -19.36 7.67 -1.89
CA ILE A 100 -20.48 7.04 -1.20
C ILE A 100 -20.78 7.93 -0.01
N ASP A 101 -21.83 8.72 -0.16
CA ASP A 101 -22.08 9.89 0.66
C ASP A 101 -23.36 9.71 1.47
N ALA A 102 -23.29 9.99 2.77
CA ALA A 102 -24.43 9.92 3.65
C ALA A 102 -25.10 11.27 3.94
N ASP A 103 -24.76 12.34 3.22
CA ASP A 103 -25.39 13.67 3.24
C ASP A 103 -26.33 13.85 2.05
N ALA A 104 -27.57 13.41 2.23
CA ALA A 104 -28.58 13.43 1.17
C ALA A 104 -29.18 14.82 0.89
N ASP A 105 -28.95 15.82 1.75
CA ASP A 105 -29.49 17.17 1.58
C ASP A 105 -28.43 18.26 1.29
N ASP A 106 -27.18 17.84 1.08
CA ASP A 106 -26.00 18.66 0.74
C ASP A 106 -25.74 19.79 1.75
N ASP A 107 -26.11 19.61 3.03
CA ASP A 107 -25.92 20.62 4.07
C ASP A 107 -24.54 20.59 4.76
N GLY A 108 -23.74 19.59 4.40
CA GLY A 108 -22.44 19.27 4.96
C GLY A 108 -22.50 18.33 6.17
N THR A 109 -23.68 17.75 6.47
CA THR A 109 -23.86 16.83 7.60
C THR A 109 -24.71 15.63 7.22
N GLY A 110 -24.15 14.41 7.30
CA GLY A 110 -24.93 13.24 6.94
C GLY A 110 -26.13 12.94 7.84
N GLU A 111 -27.01 12.08 7.33
CA GLU A 111 -28.19 11.56 8.03
C GLU A 111 -27.98 10.16 8.61
N SER A 112 -26.88 9.49 8.25
CA SER A 112 -26.59 8.14 8.71
C SER A 112 -25.09 7.84 8.74
N ARG A 113 -24.71 6.71 9.34
CA ARG A 113 -23.38 6.12 9.11
C ARG A 113 -23.34 5.57 7.68
N VAL A 114 -22.18 5.58 7.02
CA VAL A 114 -22.08 5.05 5.64
C VAL A 114 -22.10 3.51 5.64
N PHE A 115 -21.13 2.86 6.29
CA PHE A 115 -20.99 1.39 6.28
C PHE A 115 -20.99 0.76 7.67
N TYR A 116 -21.63 -0.41 7.79
CA TYR A 116 -21.55 -1.27 8.95
C TYR A 116 -21.09 -2.68 8.54
N VAL A 117 -19.92 -3.10 9.04
CA VAL A 117 -19.36 -4.44 8.78
C VAL A 117 -19.64 -5.35 9.97
N ASN A 118 -20.37 -6.43 9.71
CA ASN A 118 -20.80 -7.35 10.75
C ASN A 118 -19.68 -8.29 11.22
N ALA A 119 -19.88 -8.89 12.40
CA ALA A 119 -18.90 -9.79 12.98
C ALA A 119 -18.70 -11.04 12.12
N GLY A 120 -17.44 -11.42 11.88
CA GLY A 120 -17.09 -12.67 11.20
C GLY A 120 -17.20 -12.65 9.68
N VAL A 121 -17.37 -11.48 9.06
CA VAL A 121 -17.32 -11.29 7.61
C VAL A 121 -15.99 -10.65 7.20
N ALA A 122 -15.52 -10.90 5.98
CA ALA A 122 -14.38 -10.27 5.34
C ALA A 122 -14.83 -9.29 4.26
N ALA A 123 -14.49 -8.02 4.41
CA ALA A 123 -14.87 -6.95 3.50
C ALA A 123 -13.64 -6.23 2.96
N THR A 124 -13.60 -5.98 1.66
CA THR A 124 -12.62 -5.10 1.02
C THR A 124 -13.32 -3.90 0.40
N LEU A 125 -12.86 -2.70 0.71
CA LEU A 125 -13.22 -1.45 0.03
C LEU A 125 -12.01 -0.98 -0.74
N HIS A 126 -12.09 -1.01 -2.08
CA HIS A 126 -11.04 -0.57 -2.98
C HIS A 126 -11.52 0.62 -3.80
N GLY A 127 -10.71 1.69 -3.91
CA GLY A 127 -10.96 2.74 -4.91
C GLY A 127 -12.25 3.53 -4.70
N VAL A 128 -12.66 3.84 -3.46
CA VAL A 128 -13.88 4.63 -3.18
C VAL A 128 -13.65 5.75 -2.16
N ALA A 129 -14.44 6.81 -2.23
CA ALA A 129 -14.59 7.77 -1.14
C ALA A 129 -15.81 7.44 -0.27
N VAL A 130 -15.65 7.54 1.05
CA VAL A 130 -16.68 7.32 2.07
C VAL A 130 -16.84 8.63 2.84
N THR A 131 -17.92 9.34 2.59
CA THR A 131 -18.06 10.75 2.97
C THR A 131 -19.31 11.06 3.77
N HIS A 132 -19.18 12.12 4.58
CA HIS A 132 -20.22 12.78 5.38
C HIS A 132 -21.06 11.88 6.30
N GLY A 133 -20.67 10.63 6.54
CA GLY A 133 -21.30 9.74 7.50
C GLY A 133 -21.42 10.38 8.88
N ASN A 134 -22.63 10.45 9.43
CA ASN A 134 -22.93 11.12 10.69
C ASN A 134 -23.70 10.21 11.64
N THR A 135 -23.09 9.88 12.78
CA THR A 135 -23.75 9.11 13.82
C THR A 135 -23.36 9.55 15.23
N THR A 136 -24.33 9.49 16.13
CA THR A 136 -24.08 9.64 17.58
C THR A 136 -23.48 8.37 18.22
N SER A 137 -23.17 7.35 17.41
CA SER A 137 -22.63 6.05 17.78
C SER A 137 -21.18 5.86 17.26
N ARG A 138 -20.81 4.62 16.93
CA ARG A 138 -19.48 4.20 16.46
C ARG A 138 -19.34 4.30 14.95
N GLY A 139 -18.23 4.82 14.42
CA GLY A 139 -17.94 4.86 12.99
C GLY A 139 -18.84 5.82 12.24
N GLY A 140 -18.45 7.06 12.00
CA GLY A 140 -19.21 7.95 11.11
C GLY A 140 -19.23 7.40 9.70
N GLY A 141 -18.04 7.17 9.14
CA GLY A 141 -17.89 6.50 7.85
C GLY A 141 -18.15 5.02 7.98
N ILE A 142 -17.30 4.32 8.74
CA ILE A 142 -17.30 2.86 8.80
C ILE A 142 -17.29 2.36 10.25
N CYS A 143 -18.19 1.44 10.57
CA CYS A 143 -18.14 0.67 11.81
C CYS A 143 -17.79 -0.80 11.52
N ASN A 144 -16.56 -1.21 11.82
CA ASN A 144 -16.16 -2.61 11.80
C ASN A 144 -16.40 -3.26 13.16
N GLU A 145 -17.51 -3.98 13.30
CA GLU A 145 -17.91 -4.64 14.55
C GLU A 145 -17.51 -6.13 14.56
N GLY A 146 -16.20 -6.39 14.49
CA GLY A 146 -15.65 -7.75 14.62
C GLY A 146 -15.51 -8.51 13.30
N GLY A 147 -15.60 -7.84 12.15
CA GLY A 147 -15.23 -8.38 10.85
C GLY A 147 -13.74 -8.15 10.54
N VAL A 148 -13.31 -8.62 9.38
CA VAL A 148 -12.03 -8.29 8.74
C VAL A 148 -12.32 -7.26 7.67
N LEU A 149 -11.78 -6.05 7.80
CA LEU A 149 -11.99 -4.95 6.85
C LEU A 149 -10.66 -4.53 6.26
N THR A 150 -10.54 -4.61 4.94
CA THR A 150 -9.45 -4.00 4.17
C THR A 150 -9.96 -2.75 3.49
N VAL A 151 -9.27 -1.62 3.66
CA VAL A 151 -9.54 -0.36 2.97
C VAL A 151 -8.29 -0.03 2.16
N THR A 152 -8.41 0.00 0.84
CA THR A 152 -7.30 0.20 -0.08
C THR A 152 -7.62 1.26 -1.14
N ALA A 153 -6.63 2.05 -1.55
CA ALA A 153 -6.78 3.11 -2.56
C ALA A 153 -8.01 4.03 -2.34
N SER A 154 -8.39 4.26 -1.08
CA SER A 154 -9.69 4.83 -0.70
C SER A 154 -9.56 6.12 0.12
N HIS A 155 -10.64 6.90 0.20
CA HIS A 155 -10.71 8.13 0.98
C HIS A 155 -11.84 8.07 2.01
N ILE A 156 -11.52 8.07 3.30
CA ILE A 156 -12.52 8.13 4.37
C ILE A 156 -12.52 9.55 4.92
N ALA A 157 -13.49 10.37 4.50
CA ALA A 157 -13.40 11.81 4.73
C ALA A 157 -14.67 12.47 5.25
N ASN A 158 -14.49 13.54 6.04
CA ASN A 158 -15.57 14.42 6.51
C ASN A 158 -16.70 13.71 7.30
N ASN A 159 -16.40 12.54 7.88
CA ASN A 159 -17.38 11.80 8.65
C ASN A 159 -17.42 12.27 10.10
N TYR A 160 -18.60 12.28 10.70
CA TYR A 160 -18.83 12.48 12.13
C TYR A 160 -19.28 11.19 12.82
N GLY A 161 -18.48 10.72 13.77
CA GLY A 161 -18.82 9.60 14.63
C GLY A 161 -18.51 9.96 16.07
N LYS A 162 -19.42 9.69 17.02
CA LYS A 162 -19.09 9.90 18.44
C LYS A 162 -17.80 9.17 18.83
N TYR A 163 -17.61 7.98 18.27
CA TYR A 163 -16.44 7.15 18.48
C TYR A 163 -15.93 6.61 17.15
N GLY A 164 -14.73 6.99 16.71
CA GLY A 164 -14.27 6.69 15.35
C GLY A 164 -15.02 7.56 14.35
N GLY A 165 -14.55 8.78 14.11
CA GLY A 165 -15.18 9.70 13.16
C GLY A 165 -15.20 9.10 11.76
N GLY A 166 -14.01 8.77 11.24
CA GLY A 166 -13.88 7.97 10.03
C GLY A 166 -14.24 6.52 10.29
N ILE A 167 -13.43 5.83 11.09
CA ILE A 167 -13.53 4.38 11.31
C ILE A 167 -13.56 4.03 12.80
N HIS A 168 -14.53 3.21 13.21
CA HIS A 168 -14.47 2.47 14.47
C HIS A 168 -14.12 1.01 14.20
N ASN A 169 -13.12 0.47 14.89
CA ASN A 169 -12.69 -0.91 14.77
C ASN A 169 -12.83 -1.69 16.09
N SER A 170 -13.53 -2.82 16.01
CA SER A 170 -13.57 -3.88 17.03
C SER A 170 -13.14 -5.26 16.47
N GLY A 171 -12.74 -5.33 15.20
CA GLY A 171 -12.28 -6.53 14.49
C GLY A 171 -10.85 -6.38 13.95
N THR A 172 -10.58 -6.86 12.74
CA THR A 172 -9.32 -6.61 12.02
C THR A 172 -9.53 -5.50 11.01
N LEU A 173 -8.67 -4.48 11.01
CA LEU A 173 -8.69 -3.37 10.05
C LEU A 173 -7.31 -3.25 9.39
N ASN A 174 -7.27 -3.38 8.07
CA ASN A 174 -6.09 -3.11 7.25
C ASN A 174 -6.35 -1.87 6.39
N VAL A 175 -5.52 -0.84 6.50
CA VAL A 175 -5.62 0.39 5.70
C VAL A 175 -4.35 0.51 4.88
N VAL A 176 -4.49 0.53 3.55
CA VAL A 176 -3.36 0.52 2.60
C VAL A 176 -3.57 1.62 1.56
N ASN A 177 -2.54 2.39 1.20
CA ASN A 177 -2.60 3.38 0.12
C ASN A 177 -3.83 4.31 0.20
N SER A 178 -4.24 4.69 1.41
CA SER A 178 -5.53 5.34 1.66
C SER A 178 -5.38 6.62 2.48
N THR A 179 -6.38 7.49 2.39
CA THR A 179 -6.44 8.74 3.14
C THR A 179 -7.63 8.74 4.09
N ILE A 180 -7.38 9.03 5.36
CA ILE A 180 -8.42 9.21 6.39
C ILE A 180 -8.33 10.64 6.89
N SER A 181 -9.23 11.51 6.44
CA SER A 181 -9.08 12.95 6.66
C SER A 181 -10.33 13.76 6.94
N GLY A 182 -10.18 14.86 7.69
CA GLY A 182 -11.30 15.78 7.95
C GLY A 182 -12.42 15.17 8.80
N ASN A 183 -12.22 13.98 9.36
CA ASN A 183 -13.23 13.32 10.17
C ASN A 183 -13.27 13.91 11.58
N SER A 184 -14.43 13.84 12.22
CA SER A 184 -14.66 14.45 13.51
C SER A 184 -15.47 13.59 14.47
N GLY A 185 -15.40 13.93 15.76
CA GLY A 185 -16.05 13.12 16.79
C GLY A 185 -15.78 13.53 18.22
N THR A 186 -16.11 12.63 19.16
CA THR A 186 -15.72 12.78 20.57
C THR A 186 -14.40 12.06 20.86
N SER A 187 -14.09 10.96 20.18
CA SER A 187 -12.84 10.22 20.39
C SER A 187 -12.45 9.40 19.16
N GLY A 188 -11.18 9.51 18.74
CA GLY A 188 -10.65 8.89 17.52
C GLY A 188 -11.26 9.55 16.30
N GLY A 189 -10.79 10.74 15.92
CA GLY A 189 -11.36 11.49 14.79
C GLY A 189 -11.22 10.70 13.49
N GLY A 190 -10.01 10.27 13.15
CA GLY A 190 -9.77 9.38 12.03
C GLY A 190 -10.17 7.94 12.37
N ILE A 191 -9.41 7.29 13.26
CA ILE A 191 -9.61 5.89 13.65
C ILE A 191 -9.78 5.77 15.16
N ARG A 192 -10.74 4.93 15.57
CA ARG A 192 -10.79 4.38 16.92
C ARG A 192 -10.64 2.86 16.89
N ASN A 193 -9.48 2.36 17.28
CA ASN A 193 -9.24 0.94 17.53
C ASN A 193 -9.54 0.59 18.99
N TRP A 194 -10.70 -0.02 19.24
CA TRP A 194 -11.19 -0.26 20.60
C TRP A 194 -10.73 -1.61 21.18
N SER A 195 -11.01 -2.69 20.45
CA SER A 195 -10.70 -4.07 20.88
C SER A 195 -10.18 -4.93 19.74
N GLY A 196 -9.75 -4.29 18.65
CA GLY A 196 -9.34 -4.95 17.42
C GLY A 196 -7.85 -4.88 17.14
N THR A 197 -7.47 -5.39 15.98
CA THR A 197 -6.15 -5.20 15.38
C THR A 197 -6.28 -4.20 14.25
N THR A 198 -5.40 -3.21 14.19
CA THR A 198 -5.36 -2.23 13.11
C THR A 198 -3.95 -2.15 12.54
N THR A 199 -3.84 -2.29 11.23
CA THR A 199 -2.62 -2.05 10.44
C THR A 199 -2.87 -0.90 9.48
N VAL A 200 -1.96 0.06 9.44
CA VAL A 200 -2.01 1.22 8.53
C VAL A 200 -0.67 1.31 7.80
N THR A 201 -0.70 1.14 6.48
CA THR A 201 0.49 1.11 5.64
C THR A 201 0.34 2.06 4.46
N ASN A 202 1.39 2.79 4.12
CA ASN A 202 1.42 3.73 2.98
C ASN A 202 0.22 4.69 2.93
N SER A 203 -0.22 5.15 4.09
CA SER A 203 -1.49 5.86 4.23
C SER A 203 -1.33 7.18 4.96
N THR A 204 -2.32 8.06 4.79
CA THR A 204 -2.35 9.37 5.43
C THR A 204 -3.53 9.48 6.38
N ILE A 205 -3.28 9.82 7.65
CA ILE A 205 -4.30 10.17 8.63
C ILE A 205 -4.15 11.65 8.96
N ALA A 206 -5.00 12.49 8.38
CA ALA A 206 -4.79 13.94 8.40
C ALA A 206 -6.00 14.79 8.77
N ASN A 207 -5.77 15.93 9.42
CA ASN A 207 -6.81 16.96 9.64
C ASN A 207 -8.07 16.45 10.37
N ASN A 208 -7.95 15.38 11.15
CA ASN A 208 -9.07 14.84 11.93
C ASN A 208 -9.18 15.59 13.27
N ARG A 209 -10.41 15.84 13.74
CA ARG A 209 -10.66 16.73 14.88
C ARG A 209 -11.65 16.16 15.89
N VAL A 210 -11.25 16.12 17.16
CA VAL A 210 -12.13 15.69 18.24
C VAL A 210 -12.20 16.66 19.42
N LEU A 211 -13.34 16.66 20.10
CA LEU A 211 -13.52 17.37 21.37
C LEU A 211 -13.03 16.58 22.59
N GLY A 212 -12.70 15.30 22.43
CA GLY A 212 -12.15 14.44 23.47
C GLY A 212 -10.75 13.95 23.13
N LEU A 213 -10.53 12.64 23.07
CA LEU A 213 -9.21 11.99 23.03
C LEU A 213 -8.85 11.51 21.61
N GLY A 214 -7.59 11.69 21.20
CA GLY A 214 -7.06 11.16 19.93
C GLY A 214 -7.67 11.84 18.71
N GLY A 215 -7.01 12.88 18.19
CA GLY A 215 -7.42 13.57 16.96
C GLY A 215 -7.36 12.63 15.75
N GLY A 216 -6.18 12.06 15.50
CA GLY A 216 -5.98 11.08 14.42
C GLY A 216 -6.45 9.69 14.85
N VAL A 217 -5.71 9.06 15.75
CA VAL A 217 -5.91 7.66 16.16
C VAL A 217 -6.10 7.54 17.66
N VAL A 218 -7.11 6.77 18.08
CA VAL A 218 -7.24 6.21 19.42
C VAL A 218 -6.97 4.72 19.36
N ASN A 219 -6.01 4.25 20.16
CA ASN A 219 -5.70 2.83 20.30
C ASN A 219 -5.89 2.36 21.75
N SER A 220 -6.76 1.38 21.93
CA SER A 220 -6.94 0.64 23.18
C SER A 220 -6.62 -0.86 23.02
N ALA A 221 -6.11 -1.27 21.86
CA ALA A 221 -5.79 -2.66 21.51
C ALA A 221 -4.45 -2.72 20.72
N THR A 222 -4.39 -3.43 19.58
CA THR A 222 -3.16 -3.59 18.80
C THR A 222 -3.16 -2.69 17.58
N LEU A 223 -2.10 -1.88 17.42
CA LEU A 223 -1.91 -0.97 16.29
C LEU A 223 -0.52 -1.16 15.67
N ALA A 224 -0.47 -1.29 14.35
CA ALA A 224 0.75 -1.20 13.55
C ALA A 224 0.59 -0.06 12.54
N ILE A 225 1.58 0.82 12.44
CA ILE A 225 1.64 1.88 11.44
C ILE A 225 2.99 1.83 10.75
N ALA A 226 3.00 1.67 9.44
CA ALA A 226 4.22 1.63 8.63
C ALA A 226 4.14 2.61 7.47
N ASN A 227 5.25 3.26 7.13
CA ASN A 227 5.39 4.06 5.90
C ASN A 227 4.26 5.11 5.72
N SER A 228 3.79 5.70 6.82
CA SER A 228 2.55 6.46 6.84
C SER A 228 2.73 7.84 7.46
N THR A 229 1.82 8.74 7.10
CA THR A 229 1.81 10.11 7.60
C THR A 229 0.63 10.35 8.54
N ILE A 230 0.89 10.95 9.70
CA ILE A 230 -0.12 11.39 10.67
C ILE A 230 0.05 12.89 10.88
N SER A 231 -0.82 13.70 10.28
CA SER A 231 -0.60 15.15 10.23
C SER A 231 -1.81 16.03 10.50
N GLY A 232 -1.60 17.22 11.07
CA GLY A 232 -2.66 18.23 11.23
C GLY A 232 -3.85 17.79 12.09
N ASN A 233 -3.74 16.68 12.84
CA ASN A 233 -4.85 16.18 13.65
C ASN A 233 -4.94 16.94 14.97
N SER A 234 -6.18 17.14 15.46
CA SER A 234 -6.42 17.96 16.66
C SER A 234 -7.33 17.31 17.69
N SER A 235 -6.94 17.44 18.96
CA SER A 235 -7.70 16.98 20.12
C SER A 235 -7.87 18.12 21.14
N ALA A 236 -9.07 18.30 21.66
CA ALA A 236 -9.30 19.22 22.78
C ALA A 236 -8.87 18.66 24.15
N SER A 237 -8.34 17.44 24.20
CA SER A 237 -7.76 16.80 25.39
C SER A 237 -6.34 16.32 25.09
N ASP A 238 -6.11 15.00 24.98
CA ASP A 238 -4.80 14.36 24.89
C ASP A 238 -4.67 13.59 23.57
N GLY A 239 -3.45 13.53 23.03
CA GLY A 239 -3.12 12.83 21.79
C GLY A 239 -3.69 13.54 20.56
N GLY A 240 -2.98 14.51 20.01
CA GLY A 240 -3.40 15.17 18.77
C GLY A 240 -3.33 14.19 17.60
N GLY A 241 -2.16 13.56 17.40
CA GLY A 241 -1.95 12.50 16.41
C GLY A 241 -2.44 11.15 16.93
N ILE A 242 -1.72 10.56 17.89
CA ILE A 242 -2.00 9.24 18.47
C ILE A 242 -2.28 9.35 19.97
N TRP A 243 -3.35 8.69 20.41
CA TRP A 243 -3.65 8.44 21.81
C TRP A 243 -3.68 6.92 22.08
N ASN A 244 -2.79 6.41 22.93
CA ASN A 244 -2.62 4.98 23.21
C ASN A 244 -2.82 4.64 24.70
N ASP A 245 -3.96 4.01 25.04
CA ASP A 245 -4.29 3.59 26.42
C ASP A 245 -5.40 2.51 26.46
N PRO A 246 -5.16 1.34 27.07
CA PRO A 246 -3.87 0.75 27.48
C PRO A 246 -3.21 -0.02 26.32
N GLY A 247 -3.34 0.47 25.09
CA GLY A 247 -2.98 -0.26 23.88
C GLY A 247 -1.49 -0.58 23.70
N THR A 248 -1.21 -1.41 22.70
CA THR A 248 0.13 -1.70 22.17
C THR A 248 0.22 -1.15 20.75
N ALA A 249 1.20 -0.30 20.47
CA ALA A 249 1.43 0.23 19.13
C ALA A 249 2.87 0.05 18.67
N THR A 250 3.05 -0.27 17.38
CA THR A 250 4.33 -0.22 16.68
C THR A 250 4.22 0.76 15.54
N VAL A 251 5.15 1.71 15.45
CA VAL A 251 5.18 2.74 14.41
C VAL A 251 6.55 2.74 13.75
N THR A 252 6.59 2.54 12.44
CA THR A 252 7.85 2.41 11.70
C THR A 252 7.83 3.26 10.44
N ASN A 253 8.95 3.90 10.13
CA ASN A 253 9.11 4.69 8.90
C ASN A 253 8.00 5.74 8.71
N ALA A 254 7.56 6.39 9.79
CA ALA A 254 6.39 7.28 9.76
C ALA A 254 6.78 8.74 9.97
N ARG A 255 5.88 9.63 9.59
CA ARG A 255 5.95 11.07 9.92
C ARG A 255 4.75 11.46 10.76
N ILE A 256 4.98 12.01 11.95
CA ILE A 256 3.94 12.50 12.86
C ILE A 256 4.17 14.00 13.08
N PHE A 257 3.42 14.85 12.38
CA PHE A 257 3.70 16.28 12.39
C PHE A 257 2.48 17.22 12.39
N GLY A 258 2.65 18.43 12.92
CA GLY A 258 1.58 19.44 12.92
C GLY A 258 0.34 19.05 13.73
N ASN A 259 0.43 18.03 14.58
CA ASN A 259 -0.70 17.60 15.39
C ASN A 259 -0.80 18.41 16.68
N THR A 260 -2.02 18.67 17.14
CA THR A 260 -2.28 19.55 18.29
C THR A 260 -3.17 18.89 19.35
N ALA A 261 -2.78 18.99 20.62
CA ALA A 261 -3.58 18.59 21.77
C ALA A 261 -3.69 19.74 22.78
N ASN A 262 -4.89 20.06 23.29
CA ASN A 262 -4.99 21.14 24.27
C ASN A 262 -4.37 20.81 25.65
N VAL A 263 -4.13 19.52 25.94
CA VAL A 263 -3.64 19.07 27.25
C VAL A 263 -2.28 18.37 27.11
N SER A 264 -2.22 17.21 26.47
CA SER A 264 -1.03 16.37 26.50
C SER A 264 -0.73 15.68 25.18
N GLY A 265 0.55 15.56 24.82
CA GLY A 265 0.96 14.71 23.70
C GLY A 265 0.42 15.21 22.37
N GLY A 266 0.97 16.31 21.86
CA GLY A 266 0.50 16.92 20.61
C GLY A 266 0.61 15.93 19.45
N GLY A 267 1.79 15.32 19.29
CA GLY A 267 1.98 14.20 18.39
C GLY A 267 1.40 12.92 18.99
N VAL A 268 1.90 12.55 20.17
CA VAL A 268 1.68 11.25 20.77
C VAL A 268 1.43 11.34 22.26
N PHE A 269 0.36 10.73 22.74
CA PHE A 269 0.11 10.46 24.15
C PHE A 269 0.00 8.96 24.40
N SER A 270 0.67 8.44 25.42
CA SER A 270 0.41 7.08 25.90
C SER A 270 0.30 6.97 27.41
N SER A 271 -0.73 6.26 27.85
CA SER A 271 -0.99 5.90 29.23
C SER A 271 -1.17 4.40 29.37
N ALA A 272 -0.58 3.79 30.41
CA ALA A 272 -0.76 2.37 30.79
C ALA A 272 -0.52 1.31 29.68
N GLY A 273 -0.04 1.71 28.50
CA GLY A 273 0.22 0.88 27.34
C GLY A 273 1.70 0.79 26.97
N THR A 274 1.97 0.26 25.77
CA THR A 274 3.31 0.16 25.21
C THR A 274 3.37 0.74 23.80
N MET A 275 4.44 1.44 23.46
CA MET A 275 4.70 1.88 22.08
C MET A 275 6.17 1.74 21.70
N SER A 276 6.42 1.29 20.48
CA SER A 276 7.74 1.29 19.85
C SER A 276 7.70 2.14 18.58
N PHE A 277 8.75 2.93 18.40
CA PHE A 277 9.00 3.72 17.20
C PHE A 277 10.34 3.33 16.59
N ALA A 278 10.37 3.11 15.28
CA ALA A 278 11.62 2.99 14.52
C ALA A 278 11.59 3.90 13.31
N ASN A 279 12.71 4.54 12.99
CA ASN A 279 12.86 5.34 11.76
C ASN A 279 11.75 6.40 11.61
N THR A 280 11.32 7.01 12.70
CA THR A 280 10.12 7.87 12.72
C THR A 280 10.47 9.31 13.09
N ALA A 281 9.93 10.26 12.33
CA ALA A 281 10.04 11.69 12.63
C ALA A 281 8.77 12.19 13.33
N ILE A 282 8.94 12.82 14.50
CA ILE A 282 7.88 13.46 15.28
C ILE A 282 8.22 14.96 15.38
N SER A 283 7.60 15.80 14.54
CA SER A 283 7.99 17.21 14.42
C SER A 283 6.84 18.22 14.41
N GLY A 284 7.10 19.44 14.89
CA GLY A 284 6.11 20.54 14.80
C GLY A 284 4.77 20.28 15.50
N ASN A 285 4.72 19.35 16.46
CA ASN A 285 3.50 19.05 17.18
C ASN A 285 3.35 19.93 18.43
N GLN A 286 2.11 20.18 18.86
CA GLN A 286 1.80 21.17 19.90
C GLN A 286 0.93 20.61 21.01
N ALA A 287 1.31 20.86 22.27
CA ALA A 287 0.45 20.59 23.42
C ALA A 287 0.66 21.53 24.61
N TYR A 288 -0.12 21.36 25.68
CA TYR A 288 0.17 22.03 26.95
C TYR A 288 1.35 21.38 27.69
N ALA A 289 1.48 20.05 27.63
CA ALA A 289 2.66 19.29 28.09
C ALA A 289 3.00 18.14 27.13
N GLY A 290 4.27 17.88 26.86
CA GLY A 290 4.67 16.85 25.89
C GLY A 290 4.24 17.25 24.48
N GLY A 291 4.85 18.28 23.89
CA GLY A 291 4.46 18.79 22.57
C GLY A 291 4.53 17.69 21.51
N GLY A 292 5.66 16.99 21.44
CA GLY A 292 5.84 15.80 20.61
C GLY A 292 5.20 14.58 21.27
N VAL A 293 5.74 14.20 22.43
CA VAL A 293 5.44 12.95 23.12
C VAL A 293 5.15 13.19 24.60
N TYR A 294 4.07 12.60 25.11
CA TYR A 294 3.87 12.38 26.54
C TYR A 294 3.69 10.89 26.85
N CYS A 295 4.66 10.32 27.55
CA CYS A 295 4.66 8.98 28.12
C CYS A 295 4.27 9.02 29.62
N TYR A 296 3.09 8.52 29.99
CA TYR A 296 2.56 8.52 31.37
C TYR A 296 2.26 7.11 31.87
N SER A 297 2.95 6.63 32.90
CA SER A 297 2.70 5.28 33.45
C SER A 297 2.70 4.16 32.38
N SER A 298 3.46 4.35 31.30
CA SER A 298 3.52 3.50 30.11
C SER A 298 4.97 3.13 29.78
N THR A 299 5.17 2.30 28.76
CA THR A 299 6.49 1.99 28.20
C THR A 299 6.60 2.53 26.79
N MET A 300 7.69 3.23 26.48
CA MET A 300 7.95 3.74 25.13
C MET A 300 9.41 3.55 24.73
N GLU A 301 9.62 3.04 23.54
CA GLU A 301 10.94 2.86 22.93
C GLU A 301 10.99 3.61 21.60
N LEU A 302 12.05 4.39 21.38
CA LEU A 302 12.32 5.03 20.11
C LEU A 302 13.72 4.65 19.66
N THR A 303 13.83 4.13 18.45
CA THR A 303 15.10 3.76 17.84
C THR A 303 15.22 4.46 16.49
N ASN A 304 16.41 4.96 16.15
CA ASN A 304 16.64 5.65 14.86
C ASN A 304 15.53 6.70 14.59
N SER A 305 15.19 7.54 15.56
CA SER A 305 14.02 8.42 15.45
C SER A 305 14.37 9.86 15.80
N THR A 306 13.61 10.82 15.26
CA THR A 306 13.84 12.25 15.46
C THR A 306 12.62 12.91 16.10
N ILE A 307 12.79 13.57 17.23
CA ILE A 307 11.79 14.42 17.89
C ILE A 307 12.24 15.88 17.82
N ALA A 308 11.68 16.66 16.91
CA ALA A 308 12.18 18.00 16.62
C ALA A 308 11.10 19.09 16.56
N ALA A 309 11.43 20.31 16.99
CA ALA A 309 10.58 21.49 16.82
C ALA A 309 9.16 21.37 17.39
N ASN A 310 8.94 20.47 18.35
CA ASN A 310 7.65 20.34 19.02
C ASN A 310 7.50 21.38 20.13
N VAL A 311 6.29 21.85 20.38
CA VAL A 311 6.01 22.96 21.28
C VAL A 311 5.10 22.51 22.44
N ALA A 312 5.55 22.78 23.66
CA ALA A 312 4.74 22.62 24.86
C ALA A 312 4.50 23.95 25.59
N GLY A 313 3.26 24.20 26.00
CA GLY A 313 2.89 25.39 26.77
C GLY A 313 3.52 25.47 28.17
N VAL A 314 3.99 24.36 28.73
CA VAL A 314 4.59 24.32 30.08
C VAL A 314 5.90 23.54 30.17
N ARG A 315 5.95 22.30 29.67
CA ARG A 315 7.12 21.41 29.85
C ARG A 315 7.21 20.32 28.80
N GLY A 316 8.43 19.86 28.52
CA GLY A 316 8.68 18.75 27.61
C GLY A 316 8.17 19.08 26.23
N GLY A 317 8.78 20.06 25.56
CA GLY A 317 8.43 20.40 24.18
C GLY A 317 8.54 19.17 23.28
N GLY A 318 9.67 18.46 23.33
CA GLY A 318 9.85 17.18 22.66
C GLY A 318 9.18 16.05 23.41
N VAL A 319 9.67 15.78 24.63
CA VAL A 319 9.27 14.63 25.44
C VAL A 319 8.90 15.05 26.85
N TYR A 320 7.79 14.51 27.35
CA TYR A 320 7.50 14.45 28.78
C TYR A 320 7.30 13.01 29.24
N SER A 321 8.14 12.54 30.17
CA SER A 321 8.08 11.20 30.76
C SER A 321 7.71 11.28 32.25
N GLN A 322 6.57 10.70 32.63
CA GLN A 322 6.11 10.69 34.02
C GLN A 322 5.68 9.30 34.46
N ALA A 323 6.33 8.79 35.51
CA ALA A 323 6.09 7.43 36.04
C ALA A 323 6.17 6.33 34.97
N ALA A 324 6.90 6.59 33.90
CA ALA A 324 6.98 5.76 32.71
C ALA A 324 8.38 5.13 32.56
N THR A 325 8.48 4.16 31.66
CA THR A 325 9.75 3.65 31.14
C THR A 325 9.90 4.16 29.72
N MET A 326 10.83 5.08 29.49
CA MET A 326 11.08 5.64 28.17
C MET A 326 12.55 5.46 27.80
N THR A 327 12.79 4.91 26.63
CA THR A 327 14.14 4.60 26.12
C THR A 327 14.33 5.18 24.74
N LEU A 328 15.48 5.80 24.50
CA LEU A 328 15.91 6.22 23.16
C LEU A 328 17.20 5.47 22.76
N ALA A 329 17.31 5.08 21.49
CA ALA A 329 18.53 4.54 20.92
C ALA A 329 18.76 5.12 19.52
N ASN A 330 20.00 5.47 19.18
CA ASN A 330 20.34 6.06 17.87
C ASN A 330 19.39 7.21 17.48
N SER A 331 18.96 8.04 18.43
CA SER A 331 17.84 8.97 18.21
C SER A 331 18.21 10.41 18.55
N ILE A 332 17.45 11.34 17.97
CA ILE A 332 17.61 12.78 18.18
C ILE A 332 16.38 13.33 18.90
N ALA A 333 16.59 14.16 19.93
CA ALA A 333 15.57 15.07 20.43
C ALA A 333 16.16 16.47 20.64
N ALA A 334 15.82 17.40 19.74
CA ALA A 334 16.43 18.73 19.70
C ALA A 334 15.48 19.76 19.09
N LEU A 335 15.80 21.05 19.23
CA LEU A 335 15.04 22.18 18.68
C LEU A 335 13.60 22.29 19.20
N ASN A 336 13.22 21.54 20.23
CA ASN A 336 11.88 21.64 20.79
C ASN A 336 11.76 22.86 21.71
N SER A 337 10.53 23.30 21.99
CA SER A 337 10.29 24.52 22.75
C SER A 337 9.30 24.30 23.89
N ALA A 338 9.69 24.70 25.10
CA ALA A 338 8.80 24.80 26.25
C ALA A 338 9.38 25.79 27.27
N PRO A 339 8.55 26.41 28.15
CA PRO A 339 9.06 27.25 29.23
C PRO A 339 9.98 26.51 30.21
N ASN A 340 9.83 25.19 30.37
CA ASN A 340 10.67 24.36 31.22
C ASN A 340 11.04 23.09 30.46
N SER A 341 12.31 22.68 30.49
CA SER A 341 12.75 21.41 29.92
C SER A 341 12.30 21.23 28.45
N PRO A 342 12.85 22.04 27.52
CA PRO A 342 12.34 22.15 26.15
C PRO A 342 12.42 20.84 25.36
N ASP A 343 13.54 20.11 25.38
CA ASP A 343 13.64 18.85 24.65
C ASP A 343 13.08 17.67 25.43
N VAL A 344 13.48 17.51 26.70
CA VAL A 344 13.02 16.38 27.54
C VAL A 344 12.78 16.80 28.98
N ASP A 345 11.58 16.51 29.51
CA ASP A 345 11.28 16.53 30.95
C ASP A 345 11.05 15.09 31.48
N GLY A 346 11.74 14.73 32.56
CA GLY A 346 11.54 13.45 33.26
C GLY A 346 12.65 12.41 33.08
N ALA A 347 12.35 11.17 33.49
CA ALA A 347 13.31 10.07 33.43
C ALA A 347 13.25 9.37 32.07
N ILE A 348 14.39 9.34 31.37
CA ILE A 348 14.58 8.61 30.11
C ILE A 348 15.93 7.88 30.14
N GLY A 349 15.95 6.65 29.64
CA GLY A 349 17.18 5.86 29.44
C GLY A 349 17.57 5.81 27.97
N GLY A 350 18.74 5.25 27.67
CA GLY A 350 19.16 5.11 26.29
C GLY A 350 20.67 5.16 26.08
N SER A 351 21.07 4.91 24.84
CA SER A 351 22.45 4.97 24.37
C SER A 351 22.51 5.49 22.95
N TYR A 352 23.59 6.18 22.60
CA TYR A 352 23.82 6.75 21.28
C TYR A 352 22.68 7.68 20.85
N ASN A 353 22.43 8.74 21.61
CA ASN A 353 21.42 9.74 21.28
C ASN A 353 22.00 11.15 21.26
N LEU A 354 21.42 12.04 20.45
CA LEU A 354 21.68 13.48 20.50
C LEU A 354 20.50 14.19 21.15
N LEU A 355 20.75 14.82 22.30
CA LEU A 355 19.78 15.69 22.96
C LEU A 355 20.27 17.13 22.90
N GLY A 356 19.47 18.00 22.29
CA GLY A 356 19.80 19.43 22.17
C GLY A 356 19.98 20.08 23.53
N ASP A 357 19.00 19.91 24.42
CA ASP A 357 18.98 20.42 25.79
C ASP A 357 18.47 19.36 26.78
N GLY A 358 19.40 18.75 27.52
CA GLY A 358 19.07 17.79 28.58
C GLY A 358 18.58 18.41 29.89
N THR A 359 18.30 19.71 29.96
CA THR A 359 17.82 20.32 31.22
C THR A 359 16.43 19.81 31.60
N GLY A 360 16.30 19.28 32.81
CA GLY A 360 15.06 18.66 33.31
C GLY A 360 14.99 17.14 33.08
N MET A 361 15.90 16.60 32.27
CA MET A 361 16.05 15.16 32.08
C MET A 361 16.80 14.49 33.25
N THR A 362 16.46 13.23 33.52
CA THR A 362 17.30 12.30 34.29
C THR A 362 17.45 10.98 33.53
N GLY A 363 18.54 10.23 33.77
CA GLY A 363 18.71 8.86 33.26
C GLY A 363 19.73 8.71 32.11
N MET A 364 20.07 9.78 31.40
CA MET A 364 21.22 9.83 30.49
C MET A 364 22.24 10.90 30.91
N THR A 365 23.46 10.83 30.39
CA THR A 365 24.55 11.77 30.70
C THR A 365 25.45 11.94 29.49
N ASP A 366 25.88 13.18 29.24
CA ASP A 366 26.79 13.52 28.16
C ASP A 366 28.08 12.68 28.20
N GLY A 367 28.49 12.14 27.04
CA GLY A 367 29.68 11.31 26.86
C GLY A 367 29.60 9.90 27.46
N THR A 368 28.43 9.46 27.95
CA THR A 368 28.21 8.11 28.50
C THR A 368 27.35 7.30 27.55
N ASP A 369 27.75 6.05 27.28
CA ASP A 369 27.04 5.12 26.38
C ASP A 369 26.72 5.73 25.00
N GLY A 370 27.64 6.54 24.46
CA GLY A 370 27.47 7.21 23.16
C GLY A 370 26.52 8.42 23.15
N ASN A 371 25.91 8.79 24.28
CA ASN A 371 24.99 9.91 24.33
C ASN A 371 25.72 11.27 24.26
N GLN A 372 25.17 12.19 23.48
CA GLN A 372 25.55 13.58 23.36
C GLN A 372 24.43 14.44 23.93
N VAL A 373 24.69 15.17 25.02
CA VAL A 373 23.63 15.88 25.76
C VAL A 373 24.03 17.32 26.02
N GLY A 374 23.37 18.24 25.31
CA GLY A 374 23.55 19.68 25.49
C GLY A 374 22.85 20.23 26.73
N THR A 375 22.91 21.55 26.90
CA THR A 375 22.31 22.26 28.04
C THR A 375 21.60 23.52 27.56
N SER A 376 20.69 24.06 28.36
CA SER A 376 20.04 25.34 28.04
C SER A 376 21.00 26.53 27.79
N ALA A 377 22.23 26.49 28.28
CA ALA A 377 23.24 27.51 28.02
C ALA A 377 24.07 27.27 26.74
N ALA A 378 24.11 26.02 26.28
CA ALA A 378 24.84 25.57 25.10
C ALA A 378 24.11 24.34 24.52
N PRO A 379 22.96 24.56 23.85
CA PRO A 379 22.23 23.47 23.25
C PRO A 379 23.02 22.91 22.06
N ILE A 380 22.89 21.61 21.81
CA ILE A 380 23.46 20.97 20.62
C ILE A 380 22.48 21.16 19.47
N ASP A 381 22.98 21.70 18.37
CA ASP A 381 22.27 21.78 17.11
C ASP A 381 22.47 20.46 16.35
N PRO A 382 21.41 19.72 16.00
CA PRO A 382 21.51 18.52 15.19
C PRO A 382 21.93 18.82 13.74
N ALA A 383 21.93 20.09 13.32
CA ALA A 383 22.29 20.55 11.98
C ALA A 383 21.47 19.86 10.90
N PHE A 384 20.15 20.05 10.92
CA PHE A 384 19.29 19.53 9.88
C PHE A 384 19.48 20.26 8.55
N VAL A 385 19.19 19.61 7.43
CA VAL A 385 19.17 20.23 6.08
C VAL A 385 18.23 21.44 6.09
N ARG A 386 17.06 21.27 6.70
CA ARG A 386 16.11 22.35 6.93
C ARG A 386 15.38 22.13 8.24
N ASP A 387 15.69 22.96 9.23
CA ASP A 387 14.99 22.93 10.51
C ASP A 387 13.48 23.14 10.31
N PRO A 388 12.61 22.34 10.97
CA PRO A 388 11.19 22.63 10.97
C PRO A 388 10.92 24.02 11.56
N SER A 389 10.08 24.79 10.88
CA SER A 389 9.72 26.17 11.22
C SER A 389 8.21 26.40 11.08
N SER A 390 7.60 27.10 12.05
CA SER A 390 6.22 27.58 11.97
C SER A 390 6.06 28.81 11.07
N GLY A 391 6.87 28.91 10.03
CA GLY A 391 6.83 30.04 9.10
C GLY A 391 7.08 31.43 9.70
N ALA A 392 6.59 32.44 8.99
CA ALA A 392 6.85 33.86 9.23
C ALA A 392 6.02 34.44 10.38
N ASP A 393 4.87 33.85 10.69
CA ASP A 393 4.01 34.31 11.77
C ASP A 393 4.36 33.72 13.15
N ALA A 394 5.25 32.72 13.15
CA ALA A 394 5.69 31.98 14.33
C ALA A 394 4.55 31.20 15.03
N ILE A 395 3.55 30.76 14.28
CA ILE A 395 2.38 30.03 14.77
C ILE A 395 2.24 28.73 13.97
N TRP A 396 2.52 27.60 14.61
CA TRP A 396 2.26 26.29 14.01
C TRP A 396 0.76 26.05 13.79
N GLY A 397 0.42 25.41 12.66
CA GLY A 397 -0.93 25.11 12.21
C GLY A 397 -1.45 26.07 11.12
N THR A 398 -0.56 26.81 10.46
CA THR A 398 -0.88 27.78 9.41
C THR A 398 -0.33 27.35 8.05
N ALA A 399 -0.71 28.06 7.00
CA ALA A 399 -0.33 27.68 5.63
C ALA A 399 1.17 27.88 5.31
N ASP A 400 1.91 28.61 6.14
CA ASP A 400 3.34 28.86 6.00
C ASP A 400 4.22 27.94 6.86
N ASP A 401 3.62 26.94 7.51
CA ASP A 401 4.37 25.91 8.23
C ASP A 401 5.30 25.14 7.28
N ASP A 402 6.53 24.96 7.76
CA ASP A 402 7.54 24.10 7.16
C ASP A 402 7.87 23.04 8.19
N TYR A 403 7.41 21.81 7.99
CA TYR A 403 7.68 20.71 8.92
C TYR A 403 9.11 20.15 8.81
N GLY A 404 9.95 20.83 8.01
CA GLY A 404 11.38 20.66 7.91
C GLY A 404 11.77 19.51 7.00
N ASP A 405 13.07 19.50 6.71
CA ASP A 405 13.78 18.32 6.26
C ASP A 405 14.79 17.94 7.36
N VAL A 406 14.48 16.87 8.11
CA VAL A 406 15.23 16.43 9.28
C VAL A 406 16.43 15.54 8.93
N HIS A 407 16.84 15.48 7.66
CA HIS A 407 18.15 14.96 7.28
C HIS A 407 19.28 15.73 7.92
N LEU A 408 20.41 15.07 8.15
CA LEU A 408 21.60 15.69 8.74
C LEU A 408 22.44 16.36 7.65
N LEU A 409 22.97 17.54 7.97
CA LEU A 409 24.04 18.16 7.20
C LEU A 409 25.38 17.52 7.58
N PRO A 410 26.38 17.48 6.67
CA PRO A 410 27.71 16.88 6.92
C PRO A 410 28.52 17.41 8.12
N ALA A 411 28.05 18.49 8.76
CA ALA A 411 28.65 19.05 9.97
C ALA A 411 27.97 18.56 11.26
N SER A 412 26.92 17.74 11.14
CA SER A 412 26.16 17.25 12.28
C SER A 412 27.04 16.38 13.16
N LEU A 413 26.81 16.48 14.47
CA LEU A 413 27.42 15.57 15.43
C LEU A 413 26.67 14.22 15.51
N ALA A 414 25.50 14.11 14.88
CA ALA A 414 24.72 12.88 14.84
C ALA A 414 25.18 11.89 13.77
N ILE A 415 25.99 12.37 12.83
CA ILE A 415 26.63 11.56 11.80
C ILE A 415 27.62 10.60 12.44
N ASP A 416 27.60 9.34 12.01
CA ASP A 416 28.52 8.27 12.43
C ASP A 416 28.56 8.02 13.95
N ALA A 417 27.58 8.57 14.67
CA ALA A 417 27.60 8.64 16.12
C ALA A 417 26.63 7.66 16.77
N GLY A 418 25.84 6.94 15.96
CA GLY A 418 25.00 5.83 16.37
C GLY A 418 25.79 4.53 16.57
N HIS A 419 25.05 3.45 16.84
CA HIS A 419 25.63 2.11 17.00
C HIS A 419 24.86 1.06 16.21
N ASN A 420 25.57 0.33 15.34
CA ASN A 420 24.97 -0.60 14.38
C ASN A 420 24.17 -1.73 15.02
N SER A 421 24.56 -2.19 16.21
CA SER A 421 23.80 -3.26 16.89
C SER A 421 22.45 -2.81 17.43
N LEU A 422 22.19 -1.51 17.44
CA LEU A 422 20.93 -0.90 17.84
C LEU A 422 20.13 -0.43 16.63
N ALA A 423 20.72 -0.45 15.43
CA ALA A 423 19.99 -0.15 14.22
C ALA A 423 18.92 -1.21 14.00
N VAL A 424 17.70 -0.77 13.78
CA VAL A 424 16.63 -1.63 13.28
C VAL A 424 16.87 -1.76 11.77
N ALA A 425 16.74 -2.97 11.22
CA ALA A 425 16.74 -3.12 9.77
C ALA A 425 15.68 -2.18 9.19
N ALA A 426 16.02 -1.42 8.15
CA ALA A 426 14.98 -0.87 7.29
C ALA A 426 14.07 -2.05 6.88
N LEU A 427 12.76 -1.88 7.00
CA LEU A 427 11.83 -2.85 6.42
C LEU A 427 12.22 -3.03 4.95
N GLY A 428 12.32 -4.29 4.51
CA GLY A 428 12.59 -4.60 3.12
C GLY A 428 11.50 -4.04 2.20
N PRO A 429 11.77 -3.96 0.89
CA PRO A 429 10.96 -3.28 -0.13
C PRO A 429 9.51 -3.77 -0.34
N GLU A 430 8.96 -4.72 0.42
CA GLU A 430 7.68 -5.36 0.07
C GLU A 430 6.74 -5.49 1.27
N ASP A 431 6.15 -4.36 1.69
CA ASP A 431 4.99 -4.32 2.58
C ASP A 431 3.87 -3.52 1.87
N PHE A 432 3.52 -3.98 0.66
CA PHE A 432 2.50 -3.39 -0.22
C PHE A 432 1.21 -4.21 -0.30
N GLY A 433 1.16 -5.38 0.35
CA GLY A 433 0.20 -6.43 0.05
C GLY A 433 0.64 -7.28 -1.15
N GLU A 434 0.15 -8.52 -1.25
CA GLU A 434 0.36 -9.38 -2.43
C GLU A 434 -0.10 -8.67 -3.72
N ILE A 435 0.76 -8.66 -4.75
CA ILE A 435 0.35 -8.36 -6.13
C ILE A 435 0.22 -9.70 -6.85
N LEU A 436 -1.01 -10.12 -7.11
CA LEU A 436 -1.30 -11.32 -7.89
C LEU A 436 -1.75 -10.91 -9.29
N ILE A 437 -1.06 -11.41 -10.31
CA ILE A 437 -1.42 -11.24 -11.71
C ILE A 437 -1.76 -12.60 -12.30
N ASP A 438 -3.02 -12.80 -12.66
CA ASP A 438 -3.59 -14.09 -13.06
C ASP A 438 -4.53 -13.97 -14.29
N HIS A 439 -5.42 -14.94 -14.52
CA HIS A 439 -6.39 -14.89 -15.63
C HIS A 439 -7.37 -13.71 -15.58
N ASN A 440 -7.56 -13.05 -14.43
CA ASN A 440 -8.42 -11.88 -14.29
C ASN A 440 -7.76 -10.62 -14.85
N ASP A 441 -6.44 -10.61 -15.00
CA ASP A 441 -5.65 -9.47 -15.46
C ASP A 441 -5.35 -9.50 -16.97
N VAL A 442 -5.99 -10.40 -17.71
CA VAL A 442 -5.77 -10.58 -19.15
C VAL A 442 -6.61 -9.62 -20.01
N ASP A 443 -7.40 -8.72 -19.41
CA ASP A 443 -8.11 -7.69 -20.18
C ASP A 443 -7.32 -6.38 -20.26
N ILE A 444 -6.61 -6.21 -21.38
CA ILE A 444 -5.83 -4.99 -21.65
C ILE A 444 -6.68 -3.71 -21.69
N THR A 445 -8.02 -3.81 -21.79
CA THR A 445 -8.90 -2.63 -21.76
C THR A 445 -9.23 -2.13 -20.36
N ALA A 446 -8.95 -2.92 -19.32
CA ALA A 446 -9.04 -2.48 -17.93
C ALA A 446 -7.93 -1.48 -17.56
N LEU A 447 -6.79 -1.51 -18.28
CA LEU A 447 -5.67 -0.60 -18.03
C LEU A 447 -5.90 0.76 -18.69
N THR A 448 -5.70 1.82 -17.92
CA THR A 448 -5.68 3.19 -18.41
C THR A 448 -4.37 3.48 -19.15
N GLN A 449 -4.42 4.46 -20.06
CA GLN A 449 -3.21 4.96 -20.71
C GLN A 449 -2.20 5.51 -19.70
N ALA A 450 -2.65 6.07 -18.58
CA ALA A 450 -1.79 6.67 -17.57
C ALA A 450 -0.98 5.60 -16.83
N GLU A 451 -1.61 4.51 -16.40
CA GLU A 451 -0.95 3.39 -15.73
C GLU A 451 0.11 2.74 -16.62
N MET A 452 -0.26 2.43 -17.87
CA MET A 452 0.69 1.87 -18.82
C MET A 452 1.81 2.85 -19.20
N GLN A 453 1.55 4.16 -19.16
CA GLN A 453 2.58 5.17 -19.39
C GLN A 453 3.51 5.30 -18.18
N ALA A 454 3.00 5.21 -16.96
CA ALA A 454 3.81 5.16 -15.75
C ALA A 454 4.80 3.99 -15.81
N ALA A 455 4.34 2.80 -16.19
CA ALA A 455 5.22 1.64 -16.39
C ALA A 455 6.36 1.89 -17.38
N LYS A 456 6.09 2.61 -18.47
CA LYS A 456 7.10 2.97 -19.47
C LYS A 456 8.06 4.06 -18.99
N ASP A 457 7.62 4.90 -18.07
CA ASP A 457 8.38 6.02 -17.55
C ASP A 457 9.28 5.61 -16.38
N SER A 458 8.91 4.58 -15.62
CA SER A 458 9.60 4.19 -14.38
C SER A 458 10.30 2.83 -14.43
N LEU A 459 9.85 1.87 -15.25
CA LEU A 459 10.37 0.50 -15.15
C LEU A 459 11.52 0.22 -16.12
N HIS A 460 12.53 -0.46 -15.59
CA HIS A 460 13.67 -1.03 -16.30
C HIS A 460 13.74 -2.51 -15.96
N ILE A 461 13.23 -3.36 -16.86
CA ILE A 461 12.91 -4.75 -16.54
C ILE A 461 13.97 -5.69 -17.10
N GLY A 462 14.62 -6.46 -16.24
CA GLY A 462 15.40 -7.63 -16.63
C GLY A 462 14.49 -8.85 -16.74
N TYR A 463 14.32 -9.40 -17.94
CA TYR A 463 13.52 -10.61 -18.15
C TYR A 463 14.36 -11.78 -18.68
N ALA A 464 14.47 -12.82 -17.87
CA ALA A 464 15.21 -14.03 -18.18
C ALA A 464 14.28 -15.21 -18.40
N HIS A 465 14.45 -15.88 -19.53
CA HIS A 465 13.66 -17.05 -19.88
C HIS A 465 14.31 -17.84 -21.03
N THR A 466 13.76 -19.03 -21.27
CA THR A 466 14.00 -19.81 -22.50
C THR A 466 12.72 -19.91 -23.33
N SER A 467 12.39 -21.12 -23.81
CA SER A 467 11.36 -21.36 -24.80
C SER A 467 9.99 -20.84 -24.34
N HIS A 468 9.47 -21.34 -23.21
CA HIS A 468 8.09 -21.06 -22.78
C HIS A 468 7.85 -19.60 -22.37
N GLY A 469 8.82 -18.98 -21.68
CA GLY A 469 8.73 -17.56 -21.30
C GLY A 469 8.71 -16.58 -22.49
N SER A 470 9.25 -16.98 -23.65
CA SER A 470 9.24 -16.11 -24.84
C SER A 470 7.84 -15.70 -25.31
N GLN A 471 6.80 -16.40 -24.87
CA GLN A 471 5.40 -16.07 -25.14
C GLN A 471 5.01 -14.66 -24.68
N VAL A 472 5.60 -14.15 -23.59
CA VAL A 472 5.33 -12.78 -23.10
C VAL A 472 5.81 -11.77 -24.14
N THR A 473 7.07 -11.87 -24.58
CA THR A 473 7.69 -10.93 -25.51
C THR A 473 7.19 -11.07 -26.96
N THR A 474 6.88 -12.29 -27.41
CA THR A 474 6.26 -12.50 -28.73
C THR A 474 4.80 -12.06 -28.78
N GLY A 475 4.05 -12.25 -27.69
CA GLY A 475 2.71 -11.71 -27.52
C GLY A 475 2.72 -10.19 -27.57
N MET A 476 3.57 -9.54 -26.76
CA MET A 476 3.71 -8.08 -26.77
C MET A 476 4.10 -7.52 -28.15
N THR A 477 4.94 -8.24 -28.91
CA THR A 477 5.28 -7.84 -30.29
C THR A 477 4.04 -7.80 -31.18
N GLY A 478 3.14 -8.78 -31.05
CA GLY A 478 1.86 -8.80 -31.76
C GLY A 478 0.92 -7.67 -31.31
N LEU A 479 0.94 -7.34 -30.01
CA LEU A 479 0.12 -6.29 -29.42
C LEU A 479 0.42 -4.91 -30.02
N VAL A 480 1.68 -4.57 -30.31
CA VAL A 480 2.04 -3.28 -30.93
C VAL A 480 1.25 -3.01 -32.21
N ALA A 481 1.14 -4.01 -33.08
CA ALA A 481 0.40 -3.90 -34.33
C ALA A 481 -1.12 -3.95 -34.13
N PHE A 482 -1.57 -4.68 -33.10
CA PHE A 482 -2.99 -4.87 -32.79
C PHE A 482 -3.62 -3.70 -32.03
N ALA A 483 -2.89 -3.00 -31.17
CA ALA A 483 -3.46 -1.96 -30.29
C ALA A 483 -4.19 -0.84 -31.04
N ASN A 484 -3.60 -0.32 -32.11
CA ASN A 484 -4.19 0.74 -32.93
C ASN A 484 -4.89 0.24 -34.20
N GLY A 485 -4.82 -1.07 -34.47
CA GLY A 485 -5.35 -1.71 -35.68
C GLY A 485 -6.37 -2.82 -35.43
N GLY A 486 -6.65 -3.11 -34.16
CA GLY A 486 -7.46 -4.22 -33.66
C GLY A 486 -8.81 -3.78 -33.11
N GLY A 487 -9.59 -4.74 -32.61
CA GLY A 487 -10.98 -4.54 -32.18
C GLY A 487 -11.17 -4.04 -30.75
N LYS A 488 -10.09 -3.94 -29.95
CA LYS A 488 -10.16 -3.59 -28.52
C LYS A 488 -10.37 -2.09 -28.24
N GLY A 489 -10.47 -1.24 -29.26
CA GLY A 489 -10.93 0.15 -29.10
C GLY A 489 -9.99 1.11 -28.36
N LEU A 490 -8.78 0.66 -27.99
CA LEU A 490 -7.76 1.45 -27.33
C LEU A 490 -7.27 2.57 -28.28
N ALA A 491 -7.79 3.79 -28.11
CA ALA A 491 -7.45 4.97 -28.92
C ALA A 491 -6.08 5.56 -28.53
N LEU A 492 -5.04 4.72 -28.48
CA LEU A 492 -3.73 5.06 -27.95
C LEU A 492 -2.81 5.73 -29.00
N PRO A 493 -1.71 6.35 -28.56
CA PRO A 493 -0.65 6.79 -29.46
C PRO A 493 -0.12 5.65 -30.35
N ALA A 494 0.37 6.00 -31.54
CA ALA A 494 0.96 5.01 -32.45
C ALA A 494 2.13 4.26 -31.78
N ASN A 495 2.10 2.93 -31.87
CA ASN A 495 3.11 2.02 -31.30
C ASN A 495 3.26 2.13 -29.76
N PHE A 496 2.20 2.48 -29.04
CA PHE A 496 2.24 2.71 -27.60
C PHE A 496 2.86 1.54 -26.80
N PHE A 497 2.51 0.31 -27.16
CA PHE A 497 2.98 -0.93 -26.52
C PHE A 497 4.38 -1.40 -26.99
N THR A 498 5.14 -0.56 -27.69
CA THR A 498 6.51 -0.94 -28.08
C THR A 498 7.35 -1.15 -26.83
N TYR A 499 8.20 -2.17 -26.85
CA TYR A 499 9.25 -2.39 -25.87
C TYR A 499 10.59 -2.56 -26.58
N ASN A 500 11.69 -2.23 -25.90
CA ASN A 500 13.05 -2.58 -26.30
C ASN A 500 14.00 -2.43 -25.12
N ASN A 501 15.21 -2.95 -25.26
CA ASN A 501 16.29 -2.71 -24.31
C ASN A 501 16.73 -1.23 -24.38
N GLY A 502 16.62 -0.53 -23.24
CA GLY A 502 16.91 0.89 -23.04
C GLY A 502 15.73 1.84 -23.27
N GLY A 503 14.48 1.36 -23.39
CA GLY A 503 13.26 2.18 -23.45
C GLY A 503 13.20 3.19 -24.62
N SER A 504 14.04 3.00 -25.63
CA SER A 504 14.30 4.02 -26.64
C SER A 504 13.06 4.35 -27.47
N GLY A 505 12.85 5.64 -27.73
CA GLY A 505 11.68 6.13 -28.47
C GLY A 505 10.37 6.15 -27.66
N GLY A 506 10.45 6.10 -26.32
CA GLY A 506 9.29 6.05 -25.43
C GLY A 506 8.64 4.67 -25.42
N ALA A 507 9.46 3.63 -25.53
CA ALA A 507 9.06 2.23 -25.41
C ALA A 507 9.22 1.78 -23.95
N LEU A 508 8.54 0.71 -23.55
CA LEU A 508 8.82 0.04 -22.27
C LEU A 508 10.27 -0.48 -22.29
N ASP A 509 11.03 -0.20 -21.23
CA ASP A 509 12.38 -0.72 -21.10
C ASP A 509 12.37 -2.17 -20.58
N LEU A 510 12.57 -3.10 -21.51
CA LEU A 510 12.55 -4.53 -21.22
C LEU A 510 13.73 -5.22 -21.90
N HIS A 511 14.63 -5.74 -21.06
CA HIS A 511 15.83 -6.45 -21.45
C HIS A 511 15.47 -7.93 -21.66
N ASP A 512 14.92 -8.23 -22.85
CA ASP A 512 14.59 -9.58 -23.31
C ASP A 512 15.86 -10.44 -23.38
N TYR A 513 15.83 -11.63 -22.77
CA TYR A 513 17.01 -12.49 -22.54
C TYR A 513 18.13 -11.82 -21.73
N CYS A 514 17.79 -11.17 -20.61
CA CYS A 514 18.79 -10.53 -19.75
C CYS A 514 19.82 -11.51 -19.17
N CYS A 515 19.41 -12.75 -18.89
CA CYS A 515 20.24 -13.84 -18.38
C CYS A 515 20.12 -15.11 -19.26
N ALA A 516 21.02 -16.07 -19.06
CA ALA A 516 21.19 -17.22 -19.95
C ALA A 516 20.53 -18.48 -19.38
N GLY A 517 19.23 -18.63 -19.56
CA GLY A 517 18.54 -19.86 -19.18
C GLY A 517 17.15 -19.60 -18.63
N ASP A 518 16.70 -20.50 -17.76
CA ASP A 518 15.45 -20.37 -17.02
C ASP A 518 15.68 -20.74 -15.54
N VAL A 519 14.69 -20.43 -14.71
CA VAL A 519 14.80 -20.49 -13.25
C VAL A 519 14.93 -21.91 -12.68
N GLY A 520 14.73 -22.95 -13.51
CA GLY A 520 14.85 -24.34 -13.11
C GLY A 520 16.28 -24.80 -12.76
N TYR A 521 17.30 -24.02 -13.15
CA TYR A 521 18.71 -24.42 -13.04
C TYR A 521 19.44 -23.76 -11.87
N TYR A 522 19.35 -24.35 -10.67
CA TYR A 522 20.07 -23.89 -9.48
C TYR A 522 21.49 -24.49 -9.37
N PRO A 523 22.53 -23.72 -8.97
CA PRO A 523 22.50 -22.31 -8.58
C PRO A 523 22.73 -21.33 -9.74
N GLN A 524 22.66 -21.81 -10.99
CA GLN A 524 23.04 -21.01 -12.17
C GLN A 524 22.16 -19.76 -12.34
N TRP A 525 20.83 -19.88 -12.28
CA TRP A 525 19.93 -18.73 -12.45
C TRP A 525 20.18 -17.63 -11.40
N VAL A 526 20.50 -18.02 -10.16
CA VAL A 526 20.85 -17.09 -9.08
C VAL A 526 22.16 -16.37 -9.39
N ASN A 527 23.19 -17.12 -9.80
CA ASN A 527 24.49 -16.53 -10.14
C ASN A 527 24.38 -15.58 -11.33
N GLU A 528 23.60 -15.94 -12.34
CA GLU A 528 23.36 -15.09 -13.51
C GLU A 528 22.57 -13.82 -13.15
N THR A 529 21.59 -13.93 -12.25
CA THR A 529 20.88 -12.76 -11.72
C THR A 529 21.85 -11.79 -11.04
N ARG A 530 22.72 -12.31 -10.16
CA ARG A 530 23.73 -11.49 -9.50
C ARG A 530 24.72 -10.88 -10.50
N ASP A 531 25.27 -11.69 -11.41
CA ASP A 531 26.19 -11.23 -12.46
C ASP A 531 25.55 -10.14 -13.35
N TYR A 532 24.25 -10.22 -13.58
CA TYR A 532 23.49 -9.25 -14.37
C TYR A 532 23.24 -7.94 -13.61
N LEU A 533 22.76 -8.01 -12.36
CA LEU A 533 22.48 -6.84 -11.53
C LEU A 533 23.75 -6.14 -11.04
N ASP A 534 24.82 -6.88 -10.75
CA ASP A 534 26.12 -6.32 -10.34
C ASP A 534 26.87 -5.65 -11.49
N ASN A 535 26.40 -5.81 -12.74
CA ASN A 535 26.99 -5.15 -13.90
C ASN A 535 26.53 -3.68 -13.96
N PRO A 536 27.46 -2.70 -13.89
CA PRO A 536 27.09 -1.27 -13.91
C PRO A 536 26.35 -0.81 -15.16
N ALA A 537 26.36 -1.60 -16.24
CA ALA A 537 25.59 -1.31 -17.45
C ALA A 537 24.07 -1.54 -17.28
N ASN A 538 23.66 -2.18 -16.18
CA ASN A 538 22.27 -2.51 -15.86
C ASN A 538 21.86 -1.94 -14.48
N ALA A 539 22.57 -0.92 -13.99
CA ALA A 539 22.34 -0.36 -12.66
C ALA A 539 20.98 0.35 -12.51
N ASP A 540 20.33 0.63 -13.63
CA ASP A 540 18.98 1.18 -13.74
C ASP A 540 17.87 0.13 -13.61
N VAL A 541 18.19 -1.16 -13.73
CA VAL A 541 17.20 -2.25 -13.61
C VAL A 541 16.58 -2.26 -12.22
N ASN A 542 15.24 -2.12 -12.17
CA ASN A 542 14.46 -2.07 -10.94
C ASN A 542 13.37 -3.16 -10.88
N VAL A 543 13.27 -4.03 -11.89
CA VAL A 543 12.42 -5.23 -11.87
C VAL A 543 13.19 -6.41 -12.44
N MET A 544 13.16 -7.55 -11.74
CA MET A 544 13.69 -8.82 -12.23
C MET A 544 12.61 -9.89 -12.31
N MET A 545 12.51 -10.48 -13.50
CA MET A 545 11.56 -11.54 -13.82
C MET A 545 12.28 -12.76 -14.36
N TRP A 546 11.85 -13.94 -13.89
CA TRP A 546 12.33 -15.22 -14.37
C TRP A 546 11.18 -16.16 -14.66
N SER A 547 11.08 -16.66 -15.89
CA SER A 547 10.08 -17.68 -16.22
C SER A 547 10.64 -19.09 -16.13
N TRP A 548 9.78 -20.03 -15.76
CA TRP A 548 10.03 -21.45 -15.92
C TRP A 548 9.85 -21.88 -17.38
N CYS A 549 10.69 -22.81 -17.83
CA CYS A 549 10.45 -23.56 -19.07
C CYS A 549 10.17 -25.06 -18.82
N GLY A 550 10.38 -25.52 -17.59
CA GLY A 550 10.15 -26.88 -17.11
C GLY A 550 10.69 -27.02 -15.68
N GLN A 551 10.84 -28.25 -15.18
CA GLN A 551 11.48 -28.60 -13.90
C GLN A 551 10.79 -28.14 -12.61
N VAL A 552 9.74 -27.31 -12.65
CA VAL A 552 9.02 -26.87 -11.44
C VAL A 552 8.45 -28.07 -10.66
N ASP A 553 7.91 -29.04 -11.39
CA ASP A 553 7.43 -30.33 -10.94
C ASP A 553 8.58 -31.21 -10.39
N ASP A 554 9.71 -31.32 -11.12
CA ASP A 554 10.90 -32.02 -10.68
C ASP A 554 11.43 -31.46 -9.34
N LYS A 555 11.40 -30.13 -9.15
CA LYS A 555 11.82 -29.48 -7.90
C LYS A 555 10.93 -29.87 -6.74
N TRP A 556 9.63 -29.91 -6.96
CA TRP A 556 8.65 -30.33 -5.95
C TRP A 556 8.81 -31.81 -5.61
N ALA A 557 8.85 -32.68 -6.62
CA ALA A 557 9.05 -34.11 -6.45
C ALA A 557 10.36 -34.45 -5.71
N ALA A 558 11.42 -33.65 -5.93
CA ALA A 558 12.69 -33.76 -5.23
C ALA A 558 12.71 -33.12 -3.82
N GLY A 559 11.68 -32.37 -3.44
CA GLY A 559 11.62 -31.61 -2.17
C GLY A 559 12.64 -30.47 -2.11
N THR A 560 12.92 -29.85 -3.26
CA THR A 560 13.97 -28.83 -3.40
C THR A 560 13.46 -27.46 -3.82
N LEU A 561 12.16 -27.31 -4.08
CA LEU A 561 11.54 -26.05 -4.52
C LEU A 561 11.87 -24.89 -3.57
N ASP A 562 11.76 -25.10 -2.26
CA ASP A 562 12.12 -24.07 -1.27
C ASP A 562 13.60 -23.66 -1.38
N SER A 563 14.51 -24.63 -1.22
CA SER A 563 15.96 -24.36 -1.17
C SER A 563 16.59 -23.91 -2.50
N GLN A 564 15.88 -24.05 -3.62
CA GLN A 564 16.42 -23.77 -4.96
C GLN A 564 15.64 -22.70 -5.74
N TYR A 565 14.48 -22.28 -5.24
CA TYR A 565 13.68 -21.22 -5.82
C TYR A 565 13.20 -20.20 -4.77
N ILE A 566 12.39 -20.61 -3.78
CA ILE A 566 11.80 -19.67 -2.80
C ILE A 566 12.89 -18.99 -1.95
N GLU A 567 13.71 -19.75 -1.22
CA GLU A 567 14.76 -19.18 -0.36
C GLU A 567 15.76 -18.32 -1.17
N PRO A 568 16.22 -18.72 -2.37
CA PRO A 568 17.05 -17.85 -3.19
C PRO A 568 16.34 -16.58 -3.70
N MET A 569 15.04 -16.62 -4.05
CA MET A 569 14.29 -15.42 -4.42
C MET A 569 14.22 -14.44 -3.24
N THR A 570 13.85 -14.91 -2.06
CA THR A 570 13.87 -14.09 -0.83
C THR A 570 15.27 -13.53 -0.55
N GLN A 571 16.32 -14.33 -0.77
CA GLN A 571 17.68 -13.84 -0.59
C GLN A 571 18.06 -12.79 -1.63
N LEU A 572 17.58 -12.90 -2.87
CA LEU A 572 17.82 -11.89 -3.90
C LEU A 572 17.09 -10.58 -3.60
N GLU A 573 15.88 -10.61 -3.05
CA GLU A 573 15.19 -9.41 -2.55
C GLU A 573 16.00 -8.72 -1.43
N LEU A 574 16.60 -9.51 -0.53
CA LEU A 574 17.47 -8.98 0.51
C LEU A 574 18.79 -8.42 -0.04
N ASP A 575 19.33 -9.05 -1.08
CA ASP A 575 20.61 -8.67 -1.71
C ASP A 575 20.44 -7.44 -2.62
N TYR A 576 19.29 -7.31 -3.31
CA TYR A 576 18.97 -6.25 -4.29
C TYR A 576 17.64 -5.54 -3.97
N PRO A 577 17.57 -4.81 -2.85
CA PRO A 577 16.32 -4.23 -2.38
C PRO A 577 15.79 -3.02 -3.18
N ASN A 578 16.47 -2.62 -4.27
CA ASN A 578 15.96 -1.67 -5.28
C ASN A 578 15.31 -2.36 -6.48
N VAL A 579 15.22 -3.69 -6.43
CA VAL A 579 14.70 -4.51 -7.52
C VAL A 579 13.48 -5.25 -7.01
N HIS A 580 12.35 -5.06 -7.67
CA HIS A 580 11.19 -5.91 -7.48
C HIS A 580 11.45 -7.28 -8.09
N PHE A 581 11.29 -8.34 -7.29
CA PHE A 581 11.44 -9.71 -7.77
C PHE A 581 10.07 -10.33 -8.02
N VAL A 582 9.79 -10.62 -9.29
CA VAL A 582 8.52 -11.25 -9.67
C VAL A 582 8.64 -12.76 -9.52
N TYR A 583 7.89 -13.33 -8.59
CA TYR A 583 7.66 -14.76 -8.51
C TYR A 583 6.80 -15.20 -9.68
N MET A 584 7.02 -16.41 -10.17
CA MET A 584 6.26 -16.98 -11.27
C MET A 584 5.93 -18.43 -10.97
N THR A 585 4.70 -18.81 -11.24
CA THR A 585 4.35 -20.24 -11.37
C THR A 585 4.94 -20.80 -12.67
N GLY A 586 5.04 -22.12 -12.75
CA GLY A 586 5.39 -22.80 -14.00
C GLY A 586 4.24 -22.79 -15.00
N HIS A 587 4.48 -23.35 -16.19
CA HIS A 587 3.38 -23.65 -17.12
C HIS A 587 2.58 -24.87 -16.61
N VAL A 588 1.35 -25.01 -17.11
CA VAL A 588 0.53 -26.19 -16.82
C VAL A 588 1.12 -27.43 -17.52
N ASP A 589 1.12 -28.56 -16.83
CA ASP A 589 1.57 -29.83 -17.42
C ASP A 589 0.72 -31.00 -16.93
N HIS A 590 -0.16 -31.50 -17.80
CA HIS A 590 -0.99 -32.66 -17.48
C HIS A 590 -0.21 -33.97 -17.23
N TRP A 591 1.05 -34.10 -17.68
CA TRP A 591 1.79 -35.36 -17.55
C TRP A 591 2.26 -35.61 -16.11
N ASP A 592 2.58 -34.55 -15.39
CA ASP A 592 2.97 -34.56 -13.98
C ASP A 592 2.07 -33.62 -13.15
N ASP A 593 0.77 -33.63 -13.49
CA ASP A 593 -0.29 -32.74 -13.00
C ASP A 593 -0.31 -32.55 -11.47
N ALA A 594 -0.09 -33.63 -10.71
CA ALA A 594 -0.16 -33.59 -9.25
C ALA A 594 1.01 -32.81 -8.63
N ASP A 595 2.24 -33.08 -9.09
CA ASP A 595 3.44 -32.42 -8.56
C ASP A 595 3.55 -30.98 -9.09
N ASN A 596 3.20 -30.77 -10.37
CA ASN A 596 3.15 -29.43 -10.97
C ASN A 596 2.13 -28.51 -10.27
N LYS A 597 0.89 -28.96 -10.07
CA LYS A 597 -0.14 -28.19 -9.34
C LYS A 597 0.27 -27.91 -7.90
N ALA A 598 0.86 -28.89 -7.22
CA ALA A 598 1.32 -28.70 -5.84
C ALA A 598 2.47 -27.68 -5.76
N ALA A 599 3.41 -27.72 -6.71
CA ALA A 599 4.49 -26.73 -6.81
C ALA A 599 3.95 -25.31 -7.04
N ASN A 600 3.05 -25.15 -8.01
CA ASN A 600 2.45 -23.86 -8.34
C ASN A 600 1.60 -23.32 -7.18
N GLN A 601 0.82 -24.17 -6.51
CA GLN A 601 0.07 -23.77 -5.33
C GLN A 601 0.97 -23.35 -4.18
N HIS A 602 2.10 -24.05 -3.97
CA HIS A 602 3.06 -23.68 -2.94
C HIS A 602 3.70 -22.31 -3.20
N ILE A 603 3.96 -21.97 -4.47
CA ILE A 603 4.43 -20.63 -4.86
C ILE A 603 3.34 -19.57 -4.56
N ARG A 604 2.07 -19.83 -4.91
CA ARG A 604 0.93 -18.94 -4.59
C ARG A 604 0.80 -18.69 -3.11
N ASP A 605 0.73 -19.77 -2.32
CA ASP A 605 0.58 -19.70 -0.87
C ASP A 605 1.73 -18.89 -0.25
N TYR A 606 2.97 -19.11 -0.72
CA TYR A 606 4.12 -18.33 -0.27
C TYR A 606 3.99 -16.84 -0.61
N CYS A 607 3.53 -16.50 -1.82
CA CYS A 607 3.37 -15.11 -2.23
C CYS A 607 2.29 -14.40 -1.42
N ALA A 608 1.14 -15.04 -1.24
CA ALA A 608 0.03 -14.53 -0.44
C ALA A 608 0.39 -14.36 1.05
N ASP A 609 1.11 -15.33 1.62
CA ASP A 609 1.50 -15.30 3.04
C ASP A 609 2.61 -14.28 3.34
N ASN A 610 3.32 -13.78 2.31
CA ASN A 610 4.50 -12.92 2.47
C ASN A 610 4.45 -11.65 1.60
N ASP A 611 3.26 -11.27 1.12
CA ASP A 611 3.00 -10.05 0.34
C ASP A 611 3.92 -9.88 -0.88
N LYS A 612 4.06 -10.96 -1.68
CA LYS A 612 4.95 -10.99 -2.86
C LYS A 612 4.25 -10.61 -4.15
N ILE A 613 5.06 -10.26 -5.15
CA ILE A 613 4.62 -10.05 -6.53
C ILE A 613 4.63 -11.40 -7.26
N LEU A 614 3.45 -11.88 -7.65
CA LEU A 614 3.27 -13.14 -8.36
C LEU A 614 2.68 -12.92 -9.74
N TYR A 615 3.36 -13.43 -10.77
CA TYR A 615 2.83 -13.56 -12.12
C TYR A 615 2.50 -15.02 -12.44
N ASP A 616 1.22 -15.36 -12.42
CA ASP A 616 0.73 -16.73 -12.40
C ASP A 616 0.46 -17.30 -13.80
N PHE A 617 1.51 -17.83 -14.42
CA PHE A 617 1.43 -18.53 -15.70
C PHE A 617 0.46 -19.72 -15.68
N ALA A 618 0.55 -20.57 -14.67
CA ALA A 618 -0.26 -21.78 -14.59
C ALA A 618 -1.76 -21.45 -14.56
N ASP A 619 -2.11 -20.37 -13.87
CA ASP A 619 -3.49 -19.90 -13.81
C ASP A 619 -3.95 -19.34 -15.17
N ILE A 620 -3.20 -18.40 -15.77
CA ILE A 620 -3.53 -17.84 -17.11
C ILE A 620 -3.71 -18.95 -18.17
N GLU A 621 -2.90 -20.00 -18.11
CA GLU A 621 -2.95 -21.13 -19.04
C GLU A 621 -4.14 -22.09 -18.82
N SER A 622 -4.81 -21.96 -17.67
CA SER A 622 -5.96 -22.79 -17.28
C SER A 622 -7.30 -22.18 -17.67
N TYR A 623 -7.32 -20.96 -18.23
CA TYR A 623 -8.54 -20.25 -18.61
C TYR A 623 -8.51 -19.78 -20.07
N ASP A 624 -9.67 -19.82 -20.73
CA ASP A 624 -9.87 -19.11 -21.99
C ASP A 624 -10.37 -17.67 -21.76
N PRO A 625 -10.35 -16.79 -22.79
CA PRO A 625 -10.74 -15.39 -22.63
C PRO A 625 -12.19 -15.14 -22.19
N ASP A 626 -13.06 -16.16 -22.23
CA ASP A 626 -14.45 -16.07 -21.76
C ASP A 626 -14.59 -16.53 -20.29
N GLY A 627 -13.47 -16.83 -19.62
CA GLY A 627 -13.41 -17.29 -18.24
C GLY A 627 -13.69 -18.78 -18.06
N ALA A 628 -13.68 -19.60 -19.13
CA ALA A 628 -13.89 -21.03 -18.97
C ALA A 628 -12.62 -21.71 -18.44
N PHE A 629 -12.76 -22.41 -17.32
CA PHE A 629 -11.66 -23.14 -16.67
C PHE A 629 -11.43 -24.53 -17.28
N TYR A 630 -10.15 -24.91 -17.41
CA TYR A 630 -9.68 -26.20 -17.88
C TYR A 630 -8.83 -26.87 -16.80
N GLU A 631 -9.37 -27.90 -16.14
CA GLU A 631 -8.73 -28.59 -15.01
C GLU A 631 -7.47 -29.41 -15.38
N PHE A 632 -7.39 -29.94 -16.60
CA PHE A 632 -6.23 -30.73 -17.07
C PHE A 632 -5.68 -30.18 -18.39
N PRO A 633 -5.16 -28.94 -18.40
CA PRO A 633 -4.56 -28.35 -19.58
C PRO A 633 -3.09 -28.80 -19.69
N HIS A 634 -2.53 -28.58 -20.86
CA HIS A 634 -1.12 -28.77 -21.16
C HIS A 634 -0.58 -27.49 -21.78
N ASP A 635 0.74 -27.33 -21.70
CA ASP A 635 1.52 -26.15 -22.13
C ASP A 635 1.27 -25.74 -23.60
N ASN A 636 0.70 -26.64 -24.40
CA ASN A 636 0.30 -26.46 -25.79
C ASN A 636 -1.16 -26.11 -26.01
N CYS A 637 -1.86 -25.70 -24.95
CA CYS A 637 -3.29 -25.43 -24.90
C CYS A 637 -4.20 -26.65 -25.15
N ASP A 638 -3.64 -27.86 -25.22
CA ASP A 638 -4.44 -29.08 -25.22
C ASP A 638 -5.07 -29.30 -23.85
N TYR A 639 -6.27 -29.88 -23.80
CA TYR A 639 -6.90 -30.26 -22.53
C TYR A 639 -7.46 -31.68 -22.57
N TYR A 640 -7.49 -32.31 -21.40
CA TYR A 640 -7.74 -33.73 -21.22
C TYR A 640 -8.91 -33.98 -20.27
N ALA A 641 -9.52 -35.17 -20.37
CA ALA A 641 -10.64 -35.54 -19.50
C ALA A 641 -10.23 -35.82 -18.04
N SER A 642 -8.96 -36.13 -17.82
CA SER A 642 -8.31 -36.35 -16.52
C SER A 642 -6.79 -36.38 -16.72
N ALA A 643 -6.01 -36.40 -15.63
CA ALA A 643 -4.55 -36.55 -15.66
C ALA A 643 -4.03 -37.79 -16.45
N SER A 644 -4.87 -38.82 -16.65
CA SER A 644 -4.56 -39.99 -17.50
C SER A 644 -5.60 -40.21 -18.61
N GLY A 645 -6.40 -39.18 -18.87
CA GLY A 645 -7.55 -39.20 -19.77
C GLY A 645 -7.16 -39.02 -21.23
N ALA A 646 -8.15 -39.18 -22.12
CA ALA A 646 -7.96 -38.85 -23.53
C ALA A 646 -7.95 -37.33 -23.73
N LYS A 647 -7.16 -36.86 -24.71
CA LYS A 647 -7.23 -35.47 -25.21
C LYS A 647 -8.65 -35.17 -25.69
N LEU A 648 -9.25 -34.11 -25.15
CA LEU A 648 -10.59 -33.65 -25.50
C LEU A 648 -10.55 -32.61 -26.62
N GLY A 649 -9.53 -31.77 -26.63
CA GLY A 649 -9.37 -30.72 -27.62
C GLY A 649 -8.17 -29.84 -27.33
N ASN A 650 -8.21 -28.66 -27.93
CA ASN A 650 -7.28 -27.57 -27.67
C ASN A 650 -8.12 -26.31 -27.49
N TRP A 651 -8.06 -25.71 -26.30
CA TRP A 651 -8.98 -24.64 -25.90
C TRP A 651 -8.75 -23.37 -26.73
N ALA A 652 -7.49 -23.02 -26.95
CA ALA A 652 -7.11 -21.81 -27.66
C ALA A 652 -7.56 -21.86 -29.12
N THR A 653 -7.30 -22.97 -29.83
CA THR A 653 -7.74 -23.12 -31.23
C THR A 653 -9.26 -23.18 -31.37
N ALA A 654 -9.97 -23.75 -30.38
CA ALA A 654 -11.42 -23.77 -30.36
C ALA A 654 -11.99 -22.36 -30.23
N TRP A 655 -11.45 -21.56 -29.30
CA TRP A 655 -11.84 -20.17 -29.10
C TRP A 655 -11.51 -19.32 -30.34
N GLN A 656 -10.30 -19.45 -30.89
CA GLN A 656 -9.89 -18.74 -32.11
C GLN A 656 -10.77 -19.06 -33.32
N ALA A 657 -11.33 -20.27 -33.42
CA ALA A 657 -12.18 -20.67 -34.54
C ALA A 657 -13.57 -20.01 -34.50
N THR A 658 -14.02 -19.54 -33.33
CA THR A 658 -15.29 -18.82 -33.16
C THR A 658 -15.12 -17.31 -33.11
N HIS A 659 -13.89 -16.81 -33.06
CA HIS A 659 -13.53 -15.40 -32.93
C HIS A 659 -12.74 -14.88 -34.13
N THR A 660 -12.74 -13.56 -34.32
CA THR A 660 -12.16 -12.92 -35.50
C THR A 660 -10.74 -12.46 -35.23
N GLN A 661 -9.77 -13.02 -35.96
CA GLN A 661 -8.38 -12.55 -35.94
C GLN A 661 -8.30 -11.09 -36.41
N GLY A 662 -7.56 -10.26 -35.68
CA GLY A 662 -7.47 -8.81 -35.91
C GLY A 662 -8.61 -8.02 -35.28
N VAL A 663 -9.54 -8.66 -34.58
CA VAL A 663 -10.59 -7.99 -33.79
C VAL A 663 -10.50 -8.44 -32.33
N ASP A 664 -10.61 -9.74 -32.10
CA ASP A 664 -10.67 -10.32 -30.76
C ASP A 664 -9.31 -10.85 -30.28
N TRP A 665 -8.47 -11.27 -31.24
CA TRP A 665 -7.12 -11.79 -30.99
C TRP A 665 -6.20 -11.51 -32.17
N TYR A 666 -4.88 -11.64 -31.98
CA TYR A 666 -3.89 -11.52 -33.05
C TYR A 666 -2.96 -12.74 -33.11
N SER A 667 -2.39 -12.98 -34.28
CA SER A 667 -1.41 -14.05 -34.46
C SER A 667 -0.02 -13.53 -34.10
N CYS A 668 0.70 -14.29 -33.29
CA CYS A 668 2.07 -14.08 -32.87
C CYS A 668 2.77 -15.45 -32.82
N SER A 669 4.11 -15.46 -32.68
CA SER A 669 4.81 -16.70 -32.35
C SER A 669 4.47 -17.08 -30.90
N SER A 670 4.28 -18.37 -30.62
CA SER A 670 4.02 -18.86 -29.27
C SER A 670 4.74 -20.19 -29.11
N ALA A 671 5.80 -20.22 -28.31
CA ALA A 671 6.64 -21.40 -28.18
C ALA A 671 5.87 -22.49 -27.42
N HIS A 672 5.80 -23.69 -28.00
CA HIS A 672 5.07 -24.84 -27.44
C HIS A 672 3.57 -24.60 -27.23
N SER A 673 3.01 -23.48 -27.66
CA SER A 673 1.67 -23.01 -27.29
C SER A 673 0.97 -22.38 -28.49
N GLU A 674 -0.26 -21.92 -28.30
CA GLU A 674 -1.04 -21.23 -29.33
C GLU A 674 -0.91 -19.71 -29.20
N PRO A 675 -1.08 -18.93 -30.30
CA PRO A 675 -0.96 -17.48 -30.26
C PRO A 675 -1.89 -16.80 -29.24
N LEU A 676 -3.08 -17.34 -29.02
CA LEU A 676 -4.04 -16.75 -28.09
C LEU A 676 -3.49 -16.70 -26.66
N ASN A 677 -2.80 -17.76 -26.23
CA ASN A 677 -2.23 -17.84 -24.90
C ASN A 677 -1.10 -16.81 -24.71
N ALA A 678 -0.25 -16.63 -25.73
CA ALA A 678 0.74 -15.56 -25.74
C ALA A 678 0.11 -14.15 -25.73
N ASN A 679 -1.07 -13.97 -26.35
CA ASN A 679 -1.79 -12.70 -26.26
C ASN A 679 -2.28 -12.44 -24.82
N GLN A 680 -2.87 -13.43 -24.15
CA GLN A 680 -3.33 -13.31 -22.76
C GLN A 680 -2.17 -12.96 -21.82
N LYS A 681 -1.04 -13.66 -21.95
CA LYS A 681 0.17 -13.36 -21.19
C LYS A 681 0.68 -11.95 -21.47
N ALA A 682 0.68 -11.51 -22.72
CA ALA A 682 1.07 -10.14 -23.04
C ALA A 682 0.17 -9.11 -22.37
N TYR A 683 -1.14 -9.35 -22.29
CA TYR A 683 -2.07 -8.45 -21.59
C TYR A 683 -1.80 -8.41 -20.09
N ALA A 684 -1.72 -9.57 -19.45
CA ALA A 684 -1.43 -9.68 -18.03
C ALA A 684 -0.04 -9.14 -17.67
N ALA A 685 0.96 -9.26 -18.55
CA ALA A 685 2.27 -8.64 -18.33
C ALA A 685 2.17 -7.10 -18.27
N TRP A 686 1.31 -6.48 -19.09
CA TRP A 686 1.08 -5.03 -18.99
C TRP A 686 0.32 -4.65 -17.72
N ALA A 687 -0.57 -5.51 -17.21
CA ALA A 687 -1.19 -5.31 -15.90
C ALA A 687 -0.14 -5.40 -14.78
N LEU A 688 0.69 -6.44 -14.78
CA LEU A 688 1.83 -6.59 -13.87
C LEU A 688 2.73 -5.34 -13.85
N PHE A 689 3.14 -4.86 -15.03
CA PHE A 689 4.00 -3.69 -15.13
C PHE A 689 3.29 -2.42 -14.64
N SER A 690 1.99 -2.31 -14.85
CA SER A 690 1.21 -1.18 -14.38
C SER A 690 1.09 -1.18 -12.85
N GLU A 691 0.83 -2.34 -12.24
CA GLU A 691 0.77 -2.52 -10.79
C GLU A 691 2.13 -2.26 -10.13
N ILE A 692 3.22 -2.82 -10.68
CA ILE A 692 4.58 -2.56 -10.16
C ILE A 692 4.93 -1.08 -10.29
N ALA A 693 4.55 -0.41 -11.38
CA ALA A 693 4.80 1.02 -11.55
C ALA A 693 3.95 1.93 -10.66
N ALA A 694 2.85 1.40 -10.13
CA ALA A 694 2.01 2.07 -9.14
C ALA A 694 2.50 1.86 -7.70
N LEU A 695 3.43 0.92 -7.48
CA LEU A 695 4.12 0.81 -6.21
C LEU A 695 4.88 2.13 -5.94
N PRO A 696 4.89 2.61 -4.68
CA PRO A 696 5.83 3.66 -4.30
C PRO A 696 7.24 3.23 -4.70
N ASP A 697 8.06 4.19 -5.15
CA ASP A 697 9.48 3.94 -5.38
C ASP A 697 10.05 3.14 -4.20
N LEU A 698 10.69 2.00 -4.50
CA LEU A 698 11.38 1.23 -3.48
C LEU A 698 12.29 2.18 -2.71
N PRO A 699 12.28 2.15 -1.36
CA PRO A 699 13.14 3.03 -0.58
C PRO A 699 14.56 2.81 -1.09
N PRO A 700 15.21 3.83 -1.68
CA PRO A 700 16.46 3.61 -2.38
C PRO A 700 17.47 3.04 -1.39
N MET A 701 17.87 1.78 -1.56
CA MET A 701 18.99 1.19 -0.84
C MET A 701 20.30 1.69 -1.38
N THR A 702 20.23 2.62 -2.33
CA THR A 702 21.32 3.46 -2.72
C THR A 702 20.87 4.89 -2.70
N ASP A 703 21.73 5.81 -2.27
CA ASP A 703 21.45 7.23 -2.47
C ASP A 703 21.28 7.58 -3.96
N LEU A 704 21.02 8.86 -4.26
CA LEU A 704 20.83 9.39 -5.62
C LEU A 704 22.02 9.15 -6.58
N ASP A 705 23.13 8.56 -6.11
CA ASP A 705 24.32 8.21 -6.90
C ASP A 705 24.59 6.68 -6.98
N GLY A 706 23.74 5.81 -6.41
CA GLY A 706 23.72 4.38 -6.72
C GLY A 706 24.58 3.42 -5.87
N ASN A 707 24.92 3.74 -4.60
CA ASN A 707 25.67 2.85 -3.67
C ASN A 707 24.92 2.34 -2.43
N ALA A 708 25.13 1.07 -2.03
CA ALA A 708 24.36 0.35 -1.02
C ALA A 708 24.36 0.94 0.41
N ARG A 709 23.18 1.01 1.04
CA ARG A 709 22.87 1.67 2.33
C ARG A 709 23.13 0.77 3.54
N VAL A 710 24.07 1.17 4.40
CA VAL A 710 24.11 0.85 5.84
C VAL A 710 24.23 2.18 6.59
N VAL A 711 23.09 2.85 6.75
CA VAL A 711 22.83 4.04 7.60
C VAL A 711 23.99 5.03 7.70
N ASP A 712 24.40 5.60 6.58
CA ASP A 712 25.24 6.79 6.54
C ASP A 712 24.35 7.93 6.02
N GLY A 713 24.03 8.90 6.89
CA GLY A 713 23.17 10.05 6.58
C GLY A 713 23.94 11.27 6.10
N ASP A 714 25.28 11.19 5.93
CA ASP A 714 26.10 12.26 5.34
C ASP A 714 26.99 11.84 4.16
N LEU A 715 26.91 10.56 3.78
CA LEU A 715 27.43 10.01 2.54
C LEU A 715 28.97 9.98 2.51
N ASP A 716 29.61 9.68 3.64
CA ASP A 716 31.05 9.63 3.81
C ASP A 716 31.69 8.22 3.69
N GLU A 717 30.87 7.17 3.48
CA GLU A 717 31.24 5.75 3.34
C GLU A 717 31.72 5.08 4.64
N VAL A 718 31.48 5.67 5.82
CA VAL A 718 31.83 5.07 7.10
C VAL A 718 30.76 4.08 7.56
N ALA A 719 31.21 2.93 8.07
CA ALA A 719 30.35 1.81 8.43
C ALA A 719 29.62 2.00 9.77
N THR A 720 29.46 3.22 10.29
CA THR A 720 28.79 3.48 11.56
C THR A 720 27.44 4.12 11.30
N VAL A 721 26.39 3.67 11.99
CA VAL A 721 25.05 4.24 11.76
C VAL A 721 24.91 5.66 12.30
N ASP A 722 24.20 6.53 11.59
CA ASP A 722 23.78 7.84 12.09
C ASP A 722 22.71 7.75 13.21
N MET A 723 22.59 8.82 13.98
CA MET A 723 21.46 9.02 14.91
C MET A 723 20.32 9.78 14.23
N GLY A 724 19.07 9.39 14.48
CA GLY A 724 17.87 10.07 13.98
C GLY A 724 17.04 9.24 12.99
N ALA A 725 15.92 9.79 12.56
CA ALA A 725 15.03 9.21 11.55
C ALA A 725 15.58 9.34 10.12
N TYR A 726 15.21 8.39 9.27
CA TYR A 726 15.58 8.27 7.86
C TYR A 726 14.68 9.10 6.90
N GLU A 727 15.16 9.34 5.68
CA GLU A 727 14.46 9.95 4.52
C GLU A 727 13.18 9.23 4.13
N PHE A 728 12.02 9.80 4.42
CA PHE A 728 10.83 9.37 3.69
C PHE A 728 10.87 9.98 2.28
N HIS A 729 11.27 9.21 1.27
CA HIS A 729 10.94 9.52 -0.12
C HIS A 729 9.43 9.35 -0.28
N GLY A 730 8.68 10.44 -0.18
CA GLY A 730 7.25 10.40 -0.39
C GLY A 730 6.58 11.66 0.10
N LEU A 731 5.91 12.33 -0.83
CA LEU A 731 5.38 13.68 -0.74
C LEU A 731 6.50 14.72 -0.91
N SER A 732 6.86 14.95 -2.18
CA SER A 732 7.10 16.33 -2.60
C SER A 732 5.95 17.17 -2.06
N GLU A 733 6.20 17.95 -1.01
CA GLU A 733 5.28 19.00 -0.60
C GLU A 733 5.13 19.93 -1.80
N ILE A 734 3.94 19.92 -2.39
CA ILE A 734 3.57 20.94 -3.36
C ILE A 734 3.28 22.19 -2.54
N THR A 735 4.26 23.10 -2.45
CA THR A 735 4.01 24.41 -1.84
C THR A 735 3.27 25.26 -2.86
N LEU A 736 1.99 25.52 -2.60
CA LEU A 736 1.18 26.49 -3.35
C LEU A 736 1.32 27.86 -2.68
N THR A 737 2.03 28.79 -3.32
CA THR A 737 2.05 30.18 -2.87
C THR A 737 1.19 31.06 -3.78
N GLY A 738 0.16 31.67 -3.19
CA GLY A 738 -0.72 32.62 -3.86
C GLY A 738 -1.34 33.61 -2.86
N THR A 739 -1.38 34.89 -3.23
CA THR A 739 -2.18 35.91 -2.53
C THR A 739 -3.53 36.03 -3.19
N GLU A 740 -4.62 36.24 -2.43
CA GLU A 740 -5.94 36.59 -2.99
C GLU A 740 -5.80 37.72 -4.03
N ASN A 741 -6.25 37.45 -5.28
CA ASN A 741 -6.18 38.32 -6.48
C ASN A 741 -4.88 38.32 -7.30
N ALA A 742 -4.03 37.29 -7.25
CA ALA A 742 -2.90 37.16 -8.18
C ALA A 742 -3.28 36.36 -9.45
N ASP A 743 -2.90 36.90 -10.63
CA ASP A 743 -3.05 36.24 -11.95
C ASP A 743 -2.07 35.06 -12.15
N THR A 744 -1.29 34.71 -11.13
CA THR A 744 -0.24 33.69 -11.16
C THR A 744 -0.19 32.91 -9.85
N ILE A 745 -0.16 31.59 -9.94
CA ILE A 745 0.13 30.68 -8.83
C ILE A 745 1.56 30.16 -9.02
N SER A 746 2.37 30.22 -7.97
CA SER A 746 3.69 29.58 -7.98
C SER A 746 3.57 28.23 -7.29
N ILE A 747 4.04 27.19 -7.98
CA ILE A 747 4.05 25.81 -7.51
C ILE A 747 5.53 25.42 -7.39
N GLU A 748 5.96 25.06 -6.19
CA GLU A 748 7.31 24.54 -5.97
C GLU A 748 7.26 23.03 -5.79
N ILE A 749 8.10 22.31 -6.55
CA ILE A 749 8.30 20.87 -6.46
C ILE A 749 9.81 20.64 -6.40
N GLY A 750 10.32 20.34 -5.20
CA GLY A 750 11.76 20.28 -4.94
C GLY A 750 12.47 21.60 -5.25
N ALA A 751 13.58 21.56 -5.98
CA ALA A 751 14.32 22.77 -6.41
C ALA A 751 13.71 23.47 -7.65
N THR A 752 12.58 22.98 -8.17
CA THR A 752 11.99 23.46 -9.43
C THR A 752 10.76 24.31 -9.15
N GLN A 753 10.78 25.56 -9.60
CA GLN A 753 9.66 26.48 -9.48
C GLN A 753 8.88 26.53 -10.79
N PHE A 754 7.59 26.19 -10.74
CA PHE A 754 6.64 26.36 -11.83
C PHE A 754 5.80 27.62 -11.58
N VAL A 755 5.67 28.47 -12.59
CA VAL A 755 4.78 29.63 -12.56
C VAL A 755 3.61 29.36 -13.48
N VAL A 756 2.42 29.18 -12.92
CA VAL A 756 1.19 28.99 -13.67
C VAL A 756 0.49 30.34 -13.81
N THR A 757 0.41 30.87 -15.03
CA THR A 757 -0.40 32.07 -15.33
C THR A 757 -1.83 31.64 -15.65
N LEU A 758 -2.79 32.09 -14.84
CA LEU A 758 -4.21 31.79 -15.05
C LEU A 758 -4.78 32.79 -16.06
N ASN A 759 -5.33 32.30 -17.19
CA ASN A 759 -6.03 33.13 -18.16
C ASN A 759 -7.55 33.02 -17.96
N GLY A 760 -8.14 33.81 -17.05
CA GLY A 760 -9.60 33.83 -16.82
C GLY A 760 -10.06 34.74 -15.67
N ASP A 761 -11.31 35.22 -15.74
CA ASP A 761 -11.91 36.21 -14.81
C ASP A 761 -12.17 35.59 -13.42
N ALA A 762 -11.83 36.34 -12.37
CA ALA A 762 -11.53 35.86 -11.01
C ALA A 762 -12.77 35.61 -10.11
N THR A 763 -13.84 34.99 -10.61
CA THR A 763 -15.10 34.86 -9.83
C THR A 763 -15.62 33.46 -9.57
N SER A 764 -14.91 32.38 -9.90
CA SER A 764 -15.41 31.03 -9.56
C SER A 764 -14.34 29.95 -9.63
N TYR A 765 -13.57 29.74 -8.57
CA TYR A 765 -12.87 28.47 -8.33
C TYR A 765 -12.81 28.23 -6.82
N ASN A 766 -13.55 27.22 -6.36
CA ASN A 766 -13.43 26.59 -5.03
C ASN A 766 -12.53 25.37 -5.17
#